data_AF-A0A4V2XQE6-F1
#
_entry.id   AF-A0A4V2XQE6-F1
#
_cell.length_a   1.000
_cell.length_b   1.000
_cell.length_c   1.000
_cell.angle_alpha   90.00
_cell.angle_beta   90.00
_cell.angle_gamma   90.00
#
_symmetry.space_group_name_H-M   'P 1'
#
loop_
_entity.id
_entity.type
_entity.pdbx_description
1 polymer ?
#
loop_
_entity_poly.entity_id
_entity_poly.type
_entity_poly.pdbx_seq_one_letter_code
_entity_poly.pdbx_strand_id
1 'polypeptide(L)'
;MTDHGGGAGELPAYRGMGEFVDALEQLIKQPRRRRTWLPVLLLTGPADGRVAAGLRSWLNGEHGPLSPHAFVSGAESGPEAPDLFDEISEQLRRTTRACDGGRLRLPGLWLLKTVAAAPEPIRSGHWRGLRDHLYAKHREESTLAQALWNVAGEERGDGIRGDGGIAAAVWNFLVGWAFQGLPRLLFTARAKRRLAWFTAWADRQRGPASFFDHLRDLVPPASRAEGLEELDRVLVQAMMTDLERAVRGGFPRPWRRRRTHRFVLIFDRAGDEHSRVQRFVRELRNEAKDRGATSLLVVAAGVDGLASLIPDEEKTGYDAAGEWLADTLTDPRLVASVTGLVVTVPDDQSPDDPRAAYQLRRRRRLRVRPHRLGPRAELAVELTAVAVLAGVLPLVSLPGDDGCSGGTFRGSDGTCVGPQGPTLGSPVVSDPDVREVLGRIEEQNAAVGAATADWRPEGGLPMPRTVFYIGPLSGGSGADDPVRGGTLAQLRGLALAQGHGNAQALGTRERVPLRVVVADAGDRFRDAVQVARHVVELAEEDPSIIGVVGMAQSRDTVYEALEVLSRAGLPVVGMAGTADELLDHGTHYYQNAPTNSRAAATMAAFARDAAVIADADGGRRPAERAVLVADARDAYSSGLAGSFQESYEGPLDTLLYTPSNDLPRDEGALTGEPTATLERLAAEVCGRLAEEPATTVVWAARGSELPLFLQELRVLSEDCPRVSVLGGDEISNVRITEEEPWNVFPGLSLYYVLDGGGPMLRESQEGQAFADAYERAYGGTDAADVARAIALDPRPALAWDAMRYFATAVDQAWETTGRANDRLGRDLVQGVLYQGVGPDGFDGATGRLDPNGAVGGRETEDKLVIILHVAEGQRPRAELVCGAVTAEDVRTTWGEENHPCP
;
A
#
# COMPACT_ATOMS: atom_id res chain seq x y z
N MET A 1 -1.38 -23.26 -67.57
CA MET A 1 -0.33 -24.20 -67.12
C MET A 1 0.78 -23.32 -66.57
N THR A 2 0.99 -23.17 -65.27
CA THR A 2 0.87 -24.12 -64.14
C THR A 2 0.10 -23.51 -62.96
N ASP A 3 -0.57 -24.42 -62.26
CA ASP A 3 -1.53 -24.26 -61.17
C ASP A 3 -0.80 -24.26 -59.82
N HIS A 4 -0.94 -23.20 -59.01
CA HIS A 4 -0.62 -23.20 -57.57
C HIS A 4 -1.74 -22.47 -56.82
N GLY A 5 -2.84 -23.18 -56.58
CA GLY A 5 -3.89 -22.77 -55.67
C GLY A 5 -3.42 -22.69 -54.22
N GLY A 6 -3.34 -21.48 -53.67
CA GLY A 6 -3.20 -21.23 -52.24
C GLY A 6 -4.59 -21.16 -51.59
N GLY A 7 -5.13 -22.31 -51.16
CA GLY A 7 -6.36 -22.38 -50.38
C GLY A 7 -6.22 -21.60 -49.07
N ALA A 8 -7.27 -20.89 -48.66
CA ALA A 8 -7.34 -20.20 -47.38
C ALA A 8 -7.11 -21.20 -46.23
N GLY A 9 -5.96 -21.10 -45.55
CA GLY A 9 -5.56 -22.04 -44.51
C GLY A 9 -6.54 -22.01 -43.33
N GLU A 10 -7.32 -23.09 -43.17
CA GLU A 10 -8.03 -23.38 -41.94
C GLU A 10 -7.02 -23.90 -40.90
N LEU A 11 -7.31 -23.72 -39.60
CA LEU A 11 -6.49 -24.30 -38.53
C LEU A 11 -6.54 -25.84 -38.64
N PRO A 12 -5.38 -26.53 -38.60
CA PRO A 12 -5.36 -27.99 -38.68
C PRO A 12 -6.06 -28.59 -37.45
N ALA A 13 -6.84 -29.66 -37.65
CA ALA A 13 -7.64 -30.26 -36.59
C ALA A 13 -6.85 -31.28 -35.76
N TYR A 14 -5.67 -30.89 -35.29
CA TYR A 14 -4.87 -31.73 -34.41
C TYR A 14 -5.57 -31.92 -33.05
N ARG A 15 -5.28 -33.06 -32.40
CA ARG A 15 -5.74 -33.33 -31.04
C ARG A 15 -5.39 -32.16 -30.10
N GLY A 16 -6.37 -31.69 -29.33
CA GLY A 16 -6.22 -30.58 -28.39
C GLY A 16 -6.23 -29.17 -29.00
N MET A 17 -6.23 -29.04 -30.34
CA MET A 17 -6.20 -27.71 -31.01
C MET A 17 -7.38 -26.81 -30.61
N GLY A 18 -8.57 -27.39 -30.39
CA GLY A 18 -9.73 -26.61 -29.96
C GLY A 18 -9.56 -26.00 -28.56
N GLU A 19 -8.96 -26.73 -27.62
CA GLU A 19 -8.67 -26.26 -26.26
C GLU A 19 -7.56 -25.19 -26.27
N PHE A 20 -6.54 -25.37 -27.10
CA PHE A 20 -5.50 -24.38 -27.34
C PHE A 20 -6.05 -23.05 -27.90
N VAL A 21 -6.89 -23.12 -28.95
CA VAL A 21 -7.53 -21.94 -29.54
C VAL A 21 -8.47 -21.26 -28.55
N ASP A 22 -9.15 -22.03 -27.70
CA ASP A 22 -10.02 -21.50 -26.64
C ASP A 22 -9.24 -20.71 -25.59
N ALA A 23 -8.08 -21.22 -25.17
CA ALA A 23 -7.20 -20.51 -24.25
C ALA A 23 -6.65 -19.22 -24.88
N LEU A 24 -6.16 -19.28 -26.13
CA LEU A 24 -5.71 -18.10 -26.88
C LEU A 24 -6.82 -17.04 -27.04
N GLU A 25 -8.04 -17.47 -27.32
CA GLU A 25 -9.21 -16.58 -27.43
C GLU A 25 -9.46 -15.81 -26.14
N GLN A 26 -9.34 -16.47 -24.99
CA GLN A 26 -9.52 -15.84 -23.68
C GLN A 26 -8.37 -14.89 -23.34
N LEU A 27 -7.13 -15.27 -23.64
CA LEU A 27 -5.93 -14.45 -23.42
C LEU A 27 -5.96 -13.15 -24.24
N ILE A 28 -6.39 -13.23 -25.52
CA ILE A 28 -6.54 -12.06 -26.38
C ILE A 28 -7.60 -11.10 -25.84
N LYS A 29 -8.70 -11.63 -25.30
CA LYS A 29 -9.85 -10.84 -24.81
C LYS A 29 -9.74 -10.40 -23.36
N GLN A 30 -8.71 -10.83 -22.65
CA GLN A 30 -8.56 -10.60 -21.22
C GLN A 30 -8.66 -9.10 -20.90
N PRO A 31 -9.54 -8.71 -19.94
CA PRO A 31 -9.76 -7.31 -19.63
C PRO A 31 -8.49 -6.71 -19.00
N ARG A 32 -8.14 -5.47 -19.39
CA ARG A 32 -6.88 -4.81 -19.00
C ARG A 32 -6.52 -4.94 -17.51
N ARG A 33 -7.51 -4.81 -16.61
CA ARG A 33 -7.30 -4.88 -15.15
C ARG A 33 -6.90 -6.26 -14.64
N ARG A 34 -7.14 -7.31 -15.41
CA ARG A 34 -6.83 -8.70 -15.06
C ARG A 34 -5.76 -9.29 -15.97
N ARG A 35 -5.13 -8.50 -16.86
CA ARG A 35 -4.13 -9.04 -17.78
C ARG A 35 -2.86 -9.40 -17.03
N THR A 36 -2.39 -10.60 -17.30
CA THR A 36 -1.12 -11.13 -16.80
C THR A 36 -0.04 -10.99 -17.87
N TRP A 37 1.23 -11.00 -17.45
CA TRP A 37 2.35 -11.26 -18.37
C TRP A 37 2.12 -12.61 -19.08
N LEU A 38 2.52 -12.74 -20.35
CA LEU A 38 2.46 -14.01 -21.07
C LEU A 38 3.76 -14.28 -21.81
N PRO A 39 4.34 -15.48 -21.71
CA PRO A 39 5.54 -15.82 -22.45
C PRO A 39 5.28 -15.87 -23.97
N VAL A 40 6.38 -15.77 -24.72
CA VAL A 40 6.34 -15.91 -26.18
C VAL A 40 6.04 -17.38 -26.53
N LEU A 41 5.06 -17.61 -27.41
CA LEU A 41 4.70 -18.95 -27.88
C LEU A 41 5.58 -19.33 -29.07
N LEU A 42 6.37 -20.39 -28.92
CA LEU A 42 7.25 -20.92 -29.96
C LEU A 42 6.68 -22.24 -30.47
N LEU A 43 6.35 -22.31 -31.75
CA LEU A 43 5.88 -23.52 -32.41
C LEU A 43 7.06 -24.20 -33.09
N THR A 44 7.30 -25.47 -32.78
CA THR A 44 8.41 -26.27 -33.33
C THR A 44 7.89 -27.54 -33.99
N GLY A 45 8.29 -27.81 -35.22
CA GLY A 45 7.94 -29.06 -35.92
C GLY A 45 7.59 -28.84 -37.38
N PRO A 46 7.53 -29.91 -38.20
CA PRO A 46 7.44 -29.80 -39.67
C PRO A 46 6.15 -29.16 -40.20
N ALA A 47 5.13 -28.97 -39.35
CA ALA A 47 3.83 -28.42 -39.71
C ALA A 47 3.50 -27.07 -39.06
N ASP A 48 4.45 -26.43 -38.38
CA ASP A 48 4.28 -25.19 -37.63
C ASP A 48 3.79 -23.98 -38.47
N GLY A 49 4.31 -23.79 -39.69
CA GLY A 49 3.92 -22.69 -40.58
C GLY A 49 2.44 -22.73 -40.99
N ARG A 50 1.83 -23.93 -41.08
CA ARG A 50 0.40 -24.06 -41.37
C ARG A 50 -0.48 -23.57 -40.21
N VAL A 51 0.01 -23.72 -38.99
CA VAL A 51 -0.68 -23.25 -37.78
C VAL A 51 -0.60 -21.72 -37.70
N ALA A 52 0.56 -21.13 -38.00
CA ALA A 52 0.72 -19.67 -38.09
C ALA A 52 -0.20 -19.06 -39.17
N ALA A 53 -0.29 -19.68 -40.34
CA ALA A 53 -1.21 -19.29 -41.41
C ALA A 53 -2.69 -19.43 -41.00
N GLY A 54 -3.03 -20.52 -40.30
CA GLY A 54 -4.38 -20.75 -39.76
C GLY A 54 -4.78 -19.73 -38.70
N LEU A 55 -3.86 -19.36 -37.80
CA LEU A 55 -4.08 -18.31 -36.78
C LEU A 55 -4.30 -16.93 -37.43
N ARG A 56 -3.55 -16.62 -38.49
CA ARG A 56 -3.79 -15.40 -39.30
C ARG A 56 -5.21 -15.40 -39.87
N SER A 57 -5.66 -16.51 -40.43
CA SER A 57 -7.03 -16.65 -40.95
C SER A 57 -8.07 -16.47 -39.85
N TRP A 58 -7.86 -17.09 -38.68
CA TRP A 58 -8.74 -17.01 -37.51
C TRP A 58 -8.92 -15.59 -36.94
N LEU A 59 -7.86 -14.77 -36.97
CA LEU A 59 -7.90 -13.36 -36.56
C LEU A 59 -8.56 -12.44 -37.61
N ASN A 60 -8.82 -12.92 -38.82
CA ASN A 60 -9.45 -12.17 -39.90
C ASN A 60 -10.93 -12.57 -40.10
N GLY A 61 -11.81 -11.59 -39.91
CA GLY A 61 -13.25 -11.71 -40.12
C GLY A 61 -13.66 -11.58 -41.59
N GLU A 62 -14.96 -11.70 -41.88
CA GLU A 62 -15.52 -11.54 -43.24
C GLU A 62 -15.37 -10.12 -43.78
N HIS A 63 -15.35 -9.14 -42.88
CA HIS A 63 -15.36 -7.72 -43.21
C HIS A 63 -14.09 -7.00 -42.75
N GLY A 64 -13.06 -7.74 -42.31
CA GLY A 64 -11.80 -7.19 -41.81
C GLY A 64 -11.28 -7.87 -40.54
N PRO A 65 -10.13 -7.39 -40.01
CA PRO A 65 -9.49 -7.99 -38.84
C PRO A 65 -10.34 -7.85 -37.57
N LEU A 66 -10.35 -8.91 -36.75
CA LEU A 66 -11.12 -9.00 -35.50
C LEU A 66 -10.30 -8.63 -34.26
N SER A 67 -8.98 -8.73 -34.34
CA SER A 67 -8.05 -8.22 -33.33
C SER A 67 -6.90 -7.45 -34.00
N PRO A 68 -6.31 -6.43 -33.35
CA PRO A 68 -5.07 -5.83 -33.82
C PRO A 68 -3.95 -6.87 -33.92
N HIS A 69 -3.44 -7.12 -35.12
CA HIS A 69 -2.40 -8.11 -35.33
C HIS A 69 -1.43 -7.74 -36.46
N ALA A 70 -0.22 -8.30 -36.42
CA ALA A 70 0.73 -8.27 -37.52
C ALA A 70 1.19 -9.69 -37.84
N PHE A 71 1.33 -9.98 -39.12
CA PHE A 71 1.80 -11.26 -39.63
C PHE A 71 3.06 -11.03 -40.45
N VAL A 72 4.19 -11.58 -40.01
CA VAL A 72 5.49 -11.45 -40.66
C VAL A 72 5.84 -12.77 -41.34
N SER A 73 6.11 -12.71 -42.64
CA SER A 73 6.53 -13.86 -43.44
C SER A 73 8.05 -13.89 -43.58
N GLY A 74 8.68 -15.05 -43.38
CA GLY A 74 10.14 -15.21 -43.49
C GLY A 74 10.70 -15.16 -44.92
N ALA A 75 9.90 -14.78 -45.93
CA ALA A 75 10.26 -14.89 -47.35
C ALA A 75 10.86 -13.61 -47.98
N GLU A 76 10.84 -12.45 -47.31
CA GLU A 76 11.31 -11.19 -47.91
C GLU A 76 12.70 -10.80 -47.39
N SER A 77 13.74 -11.42 -47.95
CA SER A 77 15.15 -11.04 -47.75
C SER A 77 15.76 -10.46 -49.03
N GLY A 78 15.08 -9.48 -49.62
CA GLY A 78 15.59 -8.67 -50.73
C GLY A 78 15.96 -7.25 -50.28
N PRO A 79 16.80 -6.52 -51.03
CA PRO A 79 17.15 -5.12 -50.72
C PRO A 79 15.96 -4.14 -50.79
N GLU A 80 14.84 -4.55 -51.40
CA GLU A 80 13.57 -3.82 -51.44
C GLU A 80 12.60 -4.20 -50.31
N ALA A 81 12.95 -5.17 -49.46
CA ALA A 81 12.08 -5.62 -48.38
C ALA A 81 11.92 -4.51 -47.31
N PRO A 82 10.70 -4.25 -46.83
CA PRO A 82 10.47 -3.26 -45.77
C PRO A 82 11.22 -3.65 -44.49
N ASP A 83 11.70 -2.65 -43.74
CA ASP A 83 12.28 -2.86 -42.41
C ASP A 83 11.27 -3.58 -41.50
N LEU A 84 11.70 -4.62 -40.79
CA LEU A 84 10.85 -5.46 -39.94
C LEU A 84 9.97 -4.65 -38.98
N PHE A 85 10.50 -3.59 -38.37
CA PHE A 85 9.73 -2.73 -37.46
C PHE A 85 8.70 -1.88 -38.20
N ASP A 86 8.97 -1.46 -39.45
CA ASP A 86 8.00 -0.75 -40.28
C ASP A 86 6.87 -1.66 -40.73
N GLU A 87 7.20 -2.89 -41.14
CA GLU A 87 6.20 -3.89 -41.51
C GLU A 87 5.24 -4.16 -40.35
N ILE A 88 5.77 -4.49 -39.17
CA ILE A 88 4.96 -4.75 -37.96
C ILE A 88 4.15 -3.51 -37.59
N SER A 89 4.78 -2.33 -37.55
CA SER A 89 4.10 -1.08 -37.15
C SER A 89 2.96 -0.72 -38.08
N GLU A 90 3.14 -0.88 -39.40
CA GLU A 90 2.13 -0.53 -40.39
C GLU A 90 0.97 -1.52 -40.38
N GLN A 91 1.26 -2.82 -40.27
CA GLN A 91 0.23 -3.83 -40.11
C GLN A 91 -0.61 -3.58 -38.84
N LEU A 92 0.03 -3.33 -37.68
CA LEU A 92 -0.67 -3.02 -36.43
C LEU A 92 -1.52 -1.76 -36.54
N ARG A 93 -1.03 -0.70 -37.20
CA ARG A 93 -1.81 0.54 -37.43
C ARG A 93 -3.04 0.28 -38.27
N ARG A 94 -2.90 -0.47 -39.36
CA ARG A 94 -3.98 -0.84 -40.27
C ARG A 94 -5.04 -1.70 -39.55
N THR A 95 -4.63 -2.75 -38.86
CA THR A 95 -5.57 -3.65 -38.16
C THR A 95 -6.24 -2.97 -36.97
N THR A 96 -5.51 -2.17 -36.18
CA THR A 96 -6.09 -1.42 -35.06
C THR A 96 -7.17 -0.46 -35.53
N ARG A 97 -6.93 0.22 -36.67
CA ARG A 97 -7.92 1.14 -37.25
C ARG A 97 -9.17 0.41 -37.73
N ALA A 98 -9.01 -0.76 -38.33
CA ALA A 98 -10.13 -1.58 -38.80
C ALA A 98 -10.93 -2.19 -37.63
N CYS A 99 -10.30 -2.45 -36.49
CA CYS A 99 -10.96 -2.84 -35.24
C CYS A 99 -11.59 -1.67 -34.45
N ASP A 100 -11.87 -0.52 -35.07
CA ASP A 100 -12.38 0.70 -34.41
C ASP A 100 -11.49 1.29 -33.27
N GLY A 101 -10.23 0.84 -33.16
CA GLY A 101 -9.27 1.32 -32.16
C GLY A 101 -8.62 2.68 -32.48
N GLY A 102 -9.05 3.33 -33.57
CA GLY A 102 -8.52 4.60 -34.05
C GLY A 102 -7.04 4.54 -34.48
N ARG A 103 -6.40 5.70 -34.66
CA ARG A 103 -4.98 5.78 -35.10
C ARG A 103 -4.05 5.27 -34.01
N LEU A 104 -3.39 4.13 -34.23
CA LEU A 104 -2.27 3.67 -33.40
C LEU A 104 -1.07 4.60 -33.62
N ARG A 105 -0.44 5.04 -32.52
CA ARG A 105 0.75 5.90 -32.56
C ARG A 105 1.83 5.24 -31.73
N LEU A 106 3.01 5.10 -32.32
CA LEU A 106 4.21 4.52 -31.70
C LEU A 106 5.32 5.60 -31.65
N PRO A 107 5.16 6.63 -30.81
CA PRO A 107 6.02 7.80 -30.85
C PRO A 107 7.46 7.55 -30.37
N GLY A 108 7.68 6.64 -29.42
CA GLY A 108 9.01 6.26 -28.95
C GLY A 108 9.76 5.47 -30.02
N LEU A 109 9.11 4.47 -30.62
CA LEU A 109 9.67 3.71 -31.74
C LEU A 109 10.01 4.64 -32.91
N TRP A 110 9.05 5.49 -33.30
CA TRP A 110 9.26 6.47 -34.38
C TRP A 110 10.45 7.40 -34.10
N LEU A 111 10.56 7.94 -32.88
CA LEU A 111 11.67 8.84 -32.51
C LEU A 111 13.02 8.14 -32.68
N LEU A 112 13.18 6.94 -32.14
CA LEU A 112 14.44 6.21 -32.18
C LEU A 112 14.79 5.75 -33.59
N LYS A 113 13.82 5.32 -34.39
CA LYS A 113 14.02 5.04 -35.82
C LYS A 113 14.43 6.27 -36.62
N THR A 114 13.82 7.43 -36.32
CA THR A 114 14.17 8.70 -37.00
C THR A 114 15.59 9.14 -36.65
N VAL A 115 16.02 8.91 -35.41
CA VAL A 115 17.42 9.12 -35.00
C VAL A 115 18.36 8.16 -35.75
N ALA A 116 17.99 6.89 -35.85
CA ALA A 116 18.81 5.88 -36.53
C ALA A 116 18.95 6.12 -38.03
N ALA A 117 17.90 6.67 -38.68
CA ALA A 117 17.91 7.02 -40.09
C ALA A 117 18.51 8.41 -40.39
N ALA A 118 18.96 9.16 -39.37
CA ALA A 118 19.50 10.50 -39.56
C ALA A 118 20.88 10.45 -40.25
N PRO A 119 21.16 11.34 -41.23
CA PRO A 119 22.47 11.44 -41.87
C PRO A 119 23.62 11.61 -40.86
N GLU A 120 24.77 10.98 -41.13
CA GLU A 120 25.95 11.02 -40.26
C GLU A 120 26.34 12.43 -39.78
N PRO A 121 26.34 13.48 -40.63
CA PRO A 121 26.69 14.83 -40.19
C PRO A 121 25.71 15.44 -39.17
N ILE A 122 24.44 15.01 -39.20
CA ILE A 122 23.40 15.47 -38.29
C ILE A 122 23.48 14.73 -36.96
N ARG A 123 23.78 13.42 -37.01
CA ARG A 123 23.91 12.55 -35.84
C ARG A 123 25.19 12.83 -35.04
N SER A 124 26.34 12.97 -35.73
CA SER A 124 27.62 13.29 -35.09
C SER A 124 27.76 14.78 -34.73
N GLY A 125 26.93 15.66 -35.29
CA GLY A 125 26.94 17.11 -35.06
C GLY A 125 26.37 17.57 -33.70
N HIS A 126 26.16 18.88 -33.55
CA HIS A 126 25.64 19.47 -32.31
C HIS A 126 24.21 19.01 -32.00
N TRP A 127 23.88 18.73 -30.73
CA TRP A 127 22.53 18.31 -30.28
C TRP A 127 21.35 19.14 -30.85
N ARG A 128 21.56 20.44 -31.12
CA ARG A 128 20.55 21.31 -31.73
C ARG A 128 20.17 20.86 -33.14
N GLY A 129 21.15 20.45 -33.95
CA GLY A 129 20.93 19.94 -35.30
C GLY A 129 20.10 18.65 -35.31
N LEU A 130 20.38 17.72 -34.39
CA LEU A 130 19.58 16.50 -34.22
C LEU A 130 18.15 16.83 -33.76
N ARG A 131 17.98 17.72 -32.76
CA ARG A 131 16.65 18.17 -32.31
C ARG A 131 15.85 18.77 -33.46
N ASP A 132 16.47 19.63 -34.25
CA ASP A 132 15.80 20.37 -35.32
C ASP A 132 15.42 19.42 -36.47
N HIS A 133 16.25 18.43 -36.76
CA HIS A 133 15.92 17.32 -37.67
C HIS A 133 14.70 16.51 -37.18
N LEU A 134 14.69 16.09 -35.91
CA LEU A 134 13.57 15.34 -35.33
C LEU A 134 12.26 16.14 -35.33
N TYR A 135 12.34 17.45 -35.06
CA TYR A 135 11.17 18.31 -35.11
C TYR A 135 10.68 18.54 -36.55
N ALA A 136 11.59 18.67 -37.52
CA ALA A 136 11.23 18.75 -38.94
C ALA A 136 10.47 17.50 -39.39
N LYS A 137 10.97 16.31 -39.03
CA LYS A 137 10.26 15.04 -39.28
C LYS A 137 8.93 14.94 -38.54
N HIS A 138 8.82 15.45 -37.32
CA HIS A 138 7.55 15.49 -36.60
C HIS A 138 6.49 16.34 -37.31
N ARG A 139 6.91 17.43 -37.97
CA ARG A 139 6.02 18.33 -38.72
C ARG A 139 5.44 17.65 -39.96
N GLU A 140 6.18 16.77 -40.61
CA GLU A 140 5.70 15.99 -41.76
C GLU A 140 4.51 15.08 -41.37
N GLU A 141 4.47 14.59 -40.12
CA GLU A 141 3.40 13.68 -39.65
C GLU A 141 2.23 14.35 -38.91
N SER A 142 2.45 15.56 -38.38
CA SER A 142 1.53 16.27 -37.49
C SER A 142 0.93 17.49 -38.17
N THR A 143 -0.31 17.37 -38.62
CA THR A 143 -1.07 18.46 -39.26
C THR A 143 -1.15 19.72 -38.39
N LEU A 144 -1.22 19.56 -37.07
CA LEU A 144 -1.25 20.69 -36.13
C LEU A 144 0.12 21.37 -36.00
N ALA A 145 1.22 20.61 -35.97
CA ALA A 145 2.56 21.20 -35.93
C ALA A 145 2.88 21.90 -37.26
N GLN A 146 2.43 21.34 -38.38
CA GLN A 146 2.54 21.96 -39.70
C GLN A 146 1.70 23.24 -39.79
N ALA A 147 0.46 23.24 -39.29
CA ALA A 147 -0.39 24.43 -39.26
C ALA A 147 0.22 25.54 -38.40
N LEU A 148 0.68 25.24 -37.18
CA LEU A 148 1.37 26.20 -36.31
C LEU A 148 2.64 26.75 -36.96
N TRP A 149 3.38 25.89 -37.66
CA TRP A 149 4.56 26.31 -38.40
C TRP A 149 4.23 27.26 -39.56
N ASN A 150 3.18 26.96 -40.33
CA ASN A 150 2.75 27.77 -41.46
C ASN A 150 2.18 29.13 -41.02
N VAL A 151 1.54 29.20 -39.85
CA VAL A 151 1.07 30.45 -39.22
C VAL A 151 2.24 31.39 -38.90
N ALA A 152 3.43 30.86 -38.66
CA ALA A 152 4.61 31.64 -38.36
C ALA A 152 5.35 32.20 -39.59
N GLY A 153 4.96 31.80 -40.82
CA GLY A 153 5.64 32.19 -42.07
C GLY A 153 6.96 31.44 -42.34
N GLU A 154 7.34 31.31 -43.61
CA GLU A 154 8.64 30.73 -44.01
C GLU A 154 9.81 31.52 -43.41
N GLU A 155 10.82 30.80 -42.89
CA GLU A 155 12.11 31.38 -42.52
C GLU A 155 12.69 32.09 -43.76
N ARG A 156 12.55 33.42 -43.84
CA ARG A 156 13.33 34.21 -44.78
C ARG A 156 14.79 34.12 -44.33
N GLY A 157 15.60 33.41 -45.11
CA GLY A 157 17.01 33.12 -44.84
C GLY A 157 17.96 34.31 -44.82
N ASP A 158 17.47 35.56 -44.86
CA ASP A 158 18.31 36.75 -44.81
C ASP A 158 18.02 37.56 -43.55
N GLY A 159 19.05 37.69 -42.71
CA GLY A 159 18.98 38.32 -41.41
C GLY A 159 18.37 39.72 -41.44
N ILE A 160 17.47 39.96 -40.48
CA ILE A 160 17.01 41.24 -39.92
C ILE A 160 17.32 42.48 -40.79
N ARG A 161 16.78 42.55 -42.01
CA ARG A 161 16.62 43.79 -42.77
C ARG A 161 15.36 43.67 -43.63
N GLY A 162 14.24 44.10 -43.07
CA GLY A 162 13.01 44.35 -43.80
C GLY A 162 12.31 45.55 -43.17
N ASP A 163 11.90 46.50 -43.99
CA ASP A 163 11.45 47.88 -43.68
C ASP A 163 10.14 48.02 -42.86
N GLY A 164 9.83 47.05 -42.00
CA GLY A 164 8.79 47.16 -40.98
C GLY A 164 9.38 47.60 -39.66
N GLY A 165 8.92 48.73 -39.11
CA GLY A 165 9.40 49.28 -37.84
C GLY A 165 9.34 48.31 -36.65
N ILE A 166 9.83 48.76 -35.49
CA ILE A 166 10.05 47.98 -34.25
C ILE A 166 8.86 47.07 -33.88
N ALA A 167 7.61 47.50 -34.15
CA ALA A 167 6.41 46.71 -33.93
C ALA A 167 6.33 45.41 -34.77
N ALA A 168 6.77 45.43 -36.04
CA ALA A 168 6.83 44.25 -36.89
C ALA A 168 7.96 43.29 -36.45
N ALA A 169 9.08 43.82 -35.96
CA ALA A 169 10.16 43.01 -35.40
C ALA A 169 9.75 42.32 -34.09
N VAL A 170 9.05 43.03 -33.20
CA VAL A 170 8.49 42.47 -31.95
C VAL A 170 7.39 41.44 -32.25
N TRP A 171 6.50 41.72 -33.22
CA TRP A 171 5.47 40.77 -33.65
C TRP A 171 6.09 39.49 -34.23
N ASN A 172 7.08 39.60 -35.11
CA ASN A 172 7.78 38.45 -35.68
C ASN A 172 8.58 37.67 -34.62
N PHE A 173 9.13 38.35 -33.60
CA PHE A 173 9.79 37.70 -32.47
C PHE A 173 8.80 36.93 -31.59
N LEU A 174 7.66 37.54 -31.25
CA LEU A 174 6.61 36.91 -30.44
C LEU A 174 5.92 35.76 -31.18
N VAL A 175 5.61 35.93 -32.46
CA VAL A 175 5.00 34.89 -33.30
C VAL A 175 5.99 33.76 -33.58
N GLY A 176 7.25 34.07 -33.92
CA GLY A 176 8.30 33.06 -34.08
C GLY A 176 8.54 32.27 -32.80
N TRP A 177 8.58 32.93 -31.64
CA TRP A 177 8.71 32.24 -30.36
C TRP A 177 7.47 31.41 -30.01
N ALA A 178 6.26 31.96 -30.14
CA ALA A 178 5.02 31.27 -29.76
C ALA A 178 4.65 30.10 -30.69
N PHE A 179 4.95 30.21 -31.98
CA PHE A 179 4.50 29.24 -32.99
C PHE A 179 5.62 28.35 -33.54
N GLN A 180 6.90 28.71 -33.36
CA GLN A 180 8.04 27.85 -33.72
C GLN A 180 8.85 27.43 -32.49
N GLY A 181 9.21 28.36 -31.60
CA GLY A 181 10.03 28.08 -30.41
C GLY A 181 9.35 27.22 -29.36
N LEU A 182 8.15 27.61 -28.92
CA LEU A 182 7.39 26.93 -27.88
C LEU A 182 6.95 25.52 -28.30
N PRO A 183 6.43 25.27 -29.52
CA PRO A 183 6.13 23.91 -29.97
C PRO A 183 7.37 23.01 -30.06
N ARG A 184 8.53 23.55 -30.46
CA ARG A 184 9.83 22.83 -30.47
C ARG A 184 10.26 22.43 -29.05
N LEU A 185 10.11 23.32 -28.07
CA LEU A 185 10.41 23.04 -26.66
C LEU A 185 9.44 21.98 -26.09
N LEU A 186 8.14 22.13 -26.36
CA LEU A 186 7.12 21.18 -25.92
C LEU A 186 7.30 19.79 -26.57
N PHE A 187 7.71 19.73 -27.84
CA PHE A 187 8.08 18.48 -28.50
C PHE A 187 9.26 17.83 -27.79
N THR A 188 10.31 18.59 -27.49
CA THR A 188 11.52 18.09 -26.80
C THR A 188 11.20 17.59 -25.40
N ALA A 189 10.42 18.35 -24.62
CA ALA A 189 9.99 17.94 -23.28
C ALA A 189 9.15 16.66 -23.32
N ARG A 190 8.24 16.53 -24.31
CA ARG A 190 7.47 15.29 -24.51
C ARG A 190 8.34 14.12 -24.95
N ALA A 191 9.34 14.35 -25.80
CA ALA A 191 10.27 13.31 -26.23
C ALA A 191 11.08 12.78 -25.05
N LYS A 192 11.67 13.67 -24.23
CA LYS A 192 12.36 13.32 -22.98
C LYS A 192 11.48 12.51 -22.04
N ARG A 193 10.26 12.98 -21.76
CA ARG A 193 9.33 12.25 -20.87
C ARG A 193 8.94 10.87 -21.41
N ARG A 194 8.79 10.72 -22.73
CA ARG A 194 8.41 9.44 -23.36
C ARG A 194 9.54 8.42 -23.37
N LEU A 195 10.77 8.90 -23.53
CA LEU A 195 12.00 8.12 -23.59
C LEU A 195 12.81 8.21 -22.28
N ALA A 196 12.18 8.56 -21.15
CA ALA A 196 12.83 8.56 -19.84
C ALA A 196 13.36 7.16 -19.45
N TRP A 197 12.69 6.10 -19.92
CA TRP A 197 13.19 4.73 -19.77
C TRP A 197 14.48 4.49 -20.56
N PHE A 198 14.64 5.14 -21.72
CA PHE A 198 15.79 4.99 -22.59
C PHE A 198 16.99 5.71 -22.00
N THR A 199 16.80 6.92 -21.45
CA THR A 199 17.87 7.61 -20.70
C THR A 199 18.31 6.78 -19.51
N ALA A 200 17.38 6.27 -18.71
CA ALA A 200 17.73 5.43 -17.55
C ALA A 200 18.39 4.09 -17.94
N TRP A 201 18.12 3.55 -19.13
CA TRP A 201 18.80 2.38 -19.67
C TRP A 201 20.21 2.74 -20.16
N ALA A 202 20.35 3.84 -20.90
CA ALA A 202 21.62 4.28 -21.45
C ALA A 202 22.58 4.74 -20.35
N ASP A 203 22.07 5.42 -19.31
CA ASP A 203 22.82 5.81 -18.12
C ASP A 203 23.45 4.60 -17.41
N ARG A 204 22.72 3.48 -17.34
CA ARG A 204 23.21 2.23 -16.73
C ARG A 204 24.30 1.54 -17.54
N GLN A 205 24.25 1.63 -18.87
CA GLN A 205 25.24 0.97 -19.74
C GLN A 205 26.47 1.84 -20.02
N ARG A 206 26.29 3.16 -20.12
CA ARG A 206 27.30 4.07 -20.67
C ARG A 206 27.65 5.23 -19.73
N GLY A 207 27.00 5.32 -18.57
CA GLY A 207 27.16 6.40 -17.60
C GLY A 207 26.23 7.60 -17.88
N PRO A 208 26.14 8.54 -16.93
CA PRO A 208 25.20 9.67 -16.99
C PRO A 208 25.56 10.64 -18.12
N ALA A 209 24.63 10.88 -19.05
CA ALA A 209 24.79 11.84 -20.13
C ALA A 209 23.48 12.57 -20.46
N SER A 210 23.55 13.62 -21.31
CA SER A 210 22.34 14.32 -21.72
C SER A 210 21.50 13.44 -22.65
N PHE A 211 20.17 13.61 -22.61
CA PHE A 211 19.24 12.86 -23.47
C PHE A 211 19.65 12.83 -24.95
N PHE A 212 20.16 13.95 -25.49
CA PHE A 212 20.56 14.01 -26.89
C PHE A 212 21.91 13.37 -27.15
N ASP A 213 22.80 13.30 -26.16
CA ASP A 213 24.06 12.58 -26.30
C ASP A 213 23.79 11.07 -26.37
N HIS A 214 22.92 10.56 -25.49
CA HIS A 214 22.45 9.17 -25.56
C HIS A 214 21.78 8.81 -26.89
N LEU A 215 20.98 9.73 -27.46
CA LEU A 215 20.38 9.52 -28.79
C LEU A 215 21.43 9.47 -29.90
N ARG A 216 22.50 10.28 -29.82
CA ARG A 216 23.56 10.29 -30.84
C ARG A 216 24.37 9.01 -30.80
N ASP A 217 24.59 8.48 -29.61
CA ASP A 217 25.31 7.23 -29.37
C ASP A 217 24.45 5.99 -29.66
N LEU A 218 23.17 6.14 -29.99
CA LEU A 218 22.25 5.04 -30.25
C LEU A 218 22.69 4.15 -31.42
N VAL A 219 23.26 4.74 -32.47
CA VAL A 219 23.73 3.99 -33.64
C VAL A 219 25.26 4.09 -33.69
N PRO A 220 26.00 3.02 -33.40
CA PRO A 220 27.45 3.02 -33.50
C PRO A 220 27.92 3.08 -34.98
N PRO A 221 29.19 3.45 -35.24
CA PRO A 221 29.75 3.44 -36.58
C PRO A 221 29.70 2.04 -37.20
N ALA A 222 29.49 1.95 -38.52
CA ALA A 222 29.12 0.76 -39.30
C ALA A 222 30.09 -0.46 -39.23
N SER A 223 31.17 -0.39 -38.45
CA SER A 223 32.21 -1.40 -38.34
C SER A 223 32.03 -2.42 -37.21
N ARG A 224 30.92 -2.43 -36.46
CA ARG A 224 30.67 -3.40 -35.36
C ARG A 224 29.30 -4.08 -35.50
N ALA A 225 29.30 -5.41 -35.69
CA ALA A 225 28.08 -6.23 -35.69
C ALA A 225 27.30 -6.14 -34.37
N GLU A 226 28.02 -6.04 -33.23
CA GLU A 226 27.46 -5.86 -31.88
C GLU A 226 26.54 -4.62 -31.76
N GLY A 227 26.80 -3.59 -32.56
CA GLY A 227 26.06 -2.35 -32.54
C GLY A 227 24.65 -2.40 -33.12
N LEU A 228 24.41 -3.35 -34.04
CA LEU A 228 23.09 -3.57 -34.62
C LEU A 228 22.18 -4.34 -33.65
N GLU A 229 22.75 -5.18 -32.79
CA GLU A 229 21.97 -5.92 -31.79
C GLU A 229 21.46 -5.01 -30.67
N GLU A 230 22.30 -4.08 -30.21
CA GLU A 230 21.91 -3.09 -29.21
C GLU A 230 20.81 -2.16 -29.74
N LEU A 231 20.90 -1.75 -31.02
CA LEU A 231 19.85 -0.97 -31.68
C LEU A 231 18.52 -1.73 -31.75
N ASP A 232 18.53 -2.98 -32.22
CA ASP A 232 17.33 -3.81 -32.31
C ASP A 232 16.68 -4.00 -30.93
N ARG A 233 17.47 -4.22 -29.86
CA ARG A 233 16.97 -4.29 -28.47
C ARG A 233 16.24 -3.02 -28.04
N VAL A 234 16.84 -1.85 -28.27
CA VAL A 234 16.23 -0.56 -27.90
C VAL A 234 14.95 -0.30 -28.70
N LEU A 235 14.92 -0.69 -29.97
CA LEU A 235 13.72 -0.55 -30.81
C LEU A 235 12.58 -1.47 -30.37
N VAL A 236 12.88 -2.73 -29.98
CA VAL A 236 11.90 -3.67 -29.41
C VAL A 236 11.29 -3.09 -28.14
N GLN A 237 12.13 -2.62 -27.23
CA GLN A 237 11.72 -2.01 -25.96
C GLN A 237 10.84 -0.77 -26.18
N ALA A 238 11.19 0.07 -27.16
CA ALA A 238 10.41 1.24 -27.54
C ALA A 238 9.03 0.88 -28.07
N MET A 239 8.95 -0.12 -28.96
CA MET A 239 7.71 -0.61 -29.53
C MET A 239 6.79 -1.15 -28.42
N MET A 240 7.30 -2.01 -27.54
CA MET A 240 6.52 -2.56 -26.43
C MET A 240 5.97 -1.48 -25.50
N THR A 241 6.83 -0.54 -25.11
CA THR A 241 6.44 0.57 -24.23
C THR A 241 5.33 1.42 -24.86
N ASP A 242 5.38 1.64 -26.17
CA ASP A 242 4.34 2.36 -26.89
C ASP A 242 3.03 1.57 -27.01
N LEU A 243 3.09 0.24 -27.20
CA LEU A 243 1.92 -0.64 -27.25
C LEU A 243 1.23 -0.73 -25.87
N GLU A 244 2.00 -0.82 -24.78
CA GLU A 244 1.49 -0.72 -23.41
C GLU A 244 0.76 0.62 -23.16
N ARG A 245 1.34 1.73 -23.62
CA ARG A 245 0.70 3.04 -23.54
C ARG A 245 -0.50 3.16 -24.50
N ALA A 246 -0.53 2.39 -25.59
CA ALA A 246 -1.60 2.43 -26.57
C ALA A 246 -2.92 1.88 -26.01
N VAL A 247 -2.86 0.90 -25.11
CA VAL A 247 -4.03 0.27 -24.45
C VAL A 247 -4.47 0.96 -23.16
N ARG A 248 -3.68 1.91 -22.62
CA ARG A 248 -4.08 2.74 -21.47
C ARG A 248 -5.18 3.71 -21.89
N GLY A 249 -6.42 3.37 -21.53
CA GLY A 249 -7.60 4.22 -21.72
C GLY A 249 -7.65 5.34 -20.68
N GLY A 250 -7.90 6.56 -21.13
CA GLY A 250 -8.20 7.72 -20.29
C GLY A 250 -9.31 8.54 -20.92
N PHE A 251 -10.12 9.20 -20.10
CA PHE A 251 -11.17 10.09 -20.58
C PHE A 251 -10.58 11.36 -21.22
N PRO A 252 -11.18 11.94 -22.28
CA PRO A 252 -12.21 11.39 -23.17
C PRO A 252 -11.56 10.81 -24.45
N ARG A 253 -11.38 9.48 -24.54
CA ARG A 253 -10.77 8.84 -25.74
C ARG A 253 -11.45 7.51 -26.09
N PRO A 254 -12.66 7.52 -26.70
CA PRO A 254 -13.43 6.30 -26.98
C PRO A 254 -12.68 5.30 -27.86
N TRP A 255 -11.95 5.77 -28.88
CA TRP A 255 -11.09 4.93 -29.71
C TRP A 255 -9.98 4.20 -28.93
N ARG A 256 -9.46 4.77 -27.84
CA ARG A 256 -8.46 4.07 -27.00
C ARG A 256 -9.12 3.05 -26.06
N ARG A 257 -10.31 3.34 -25.54
CA ARG A 257 -11.08 2.40 -24.71
C ARG A 257 -11.51 1.17 -25.49
N ARG A 258 -11.70 1.30 -26.81
CA ARG A 258 -11.98 0.20 -27.74
C ARG A 258 -10.79 -0.71 -28.03
N ARG A 259 -9.58 -0.38 -27.55
CA ARG A 259 -8.40 -1.26 -27.62
C ARG A 259 -8.43 -2.28 -26.48
N THR A 260 -9.50 -3.07 -26.43
CA THR A 260 -9.79 -4.02 -25.34
C THR A 260 -9.01 -5.32 -25.46
N HIS A 261 -8.48 -5.63 -26.64
CA HIS A 261 -7.73 -6.87 -26.90
C HIS A 261 -6.22 -6.65 -26.85
N ARG A 262 -5.46 -7.74 -26.71
CA ARG A 262 -3.99 -7.74 -26.88
C ARG A 262 -3.64 -7.55 -28.37
N PHE A 263 -2.50 -6.94 -28.64
CA PHE A 263 -1.90 -6.93 -29.97
C PHE A 263 -1.25 -8.29 -30.22
N VAL A 264 -1.56 -8.93 -31.36
CA VAL A 264 -1.05 -10.27 -31.69
C VAL A 264 0.04 -10.17 -32.75
N LEU A 265 1.23 -10.70 -32.48
CA LEU A 265 2.31 -10.82 -33.46
C LEU A 265 2.45 -12.29 -33.87
N ILE A 266 2.36 -12.56 -35.16
CA ILE A 266 2.50 -13.91 -35.72
C ILE A 266 3.68 -13.92 -36.67
N PHE A 267 4.65 -14.80 -36.43
CA PHE A 267 5.78 -15.06 -37.30
C PHE A 267 5.62 -16.44 -37.94
N ASP A 268 5.58 -16.51 -39.26
CA ASP A 268 5.45 -17.76 -40.02
C ASP A 268 6.75 -18.59 -39.96
N ARG A 269 7.89 -17.91 -40.03
CA ARG A 269 9.21 -18.54 -39.89
C ARG A 269 10.18 -17.57 -39.21
N ALA A 270 10.70 -17.94 -38.05
CA ALA A 270 11.71 -17.15 -37.34
C ALA A 270 13.10 -17.27 -37.98
N GLY A 271 13.39 -18.35 -38.72
CA GLY A 271 14.62 -18.51 -39.51
C GLY A 271 15.77 -19.08 -38.68
N ASP A 272 17.01 -18.82 -39.13
CA ASP A 272 18.23 -19.25 -38.42
C ASP A 272 18.59 -18.35 -37.22
N GLU A 273 19.50 -18.82 -36.36
CA GLU A 273 19.89 -18.15 -35.11
C GLU A 273 20.33 -16.69 -35.27
N HIS A 274 20.87 -16.34 -36.43
CA HIS A 274 21.40 -15.01 -36.73
C HIS A 274 20.44 -14.14 -37.54
N SER A 275 19.28 -14.68 -37.91
CA SER A 275 18.25 -13.95 -38.62
C SER A 275 17.76 -12.77 -37.78
N ARG A 276 17.39 -11.69 -38.46
CA ARG A 276 16.87 -10.49 -37.80
C ARG A 276 15.54 -10.75 -37.09
N VAL A 277 14.72 -11.68 -37.61
CA VAL A 277 13.44 -12.07 -37.01
C VAL A 277 13.68 -12.86 -35.72
N GLN A 278 14.64 -13.79 -35.72
CA GLN A 278 14.99 -14.55 -34.51
C GLN A 278 15.61 -13.65 -33.43
N ARG A 279 16.48 -12.71 -33.82
CA ARG A 279 16.98 -11.66 -32.90
C ARG A 279 15.83 -10.86 -32.31
N PHE A 280 14.89 -10.40 -33.14
CA PHE A 280 13.72 -9.65 -32.68
C PHE A 280 12.88 -10.44 -31.68
N VAL A 281 12.55 -11.71 -31.98
CA VAL A 281 11.76 -12.57 -31.09
C VAL A 281 12.50 -12.82 -29.77
N ARG A 282 13.82 -13.02 -29.81
CA ARG A 282 14.69 -13.17 -28.64
C ARG A 282 14.67 -11.93 -27.73
N GLU A 283 14.94 -10.75 -28.29
CA GLU A 283 14.93 -9.51 -27.51
C GLU A 283 13.52 -9.18 -27.00
N LEU A 284 12.48 -9.46 -27.79
CA LEU A 284 11.10 -9.30 -27.38
C LEU A 284 10.77 -10.20 -26.18
N ARG A 285 11.21 -11.46 -26.20
CA ARG A 285 11.02 -12.40 -25.08
C ARG A 285 11.67 -11.88 -23.80
N ASN A 286 12.93 -11.45 -23.88
CA ASN A 286 13.69 -10.97 -22.72
C ASN A 286 13.07 -9.70 -22.12
N GLU A 287 12.83 -8.67 -22.95
CA GLU A 287 12.28 -7.39 -22.47
C GLU A 287 10.86 -7.55 -21.93
N ALA A 288 10.09 -8.48 -22.49
CA ALA A 288 8.69 -8.64 -22.13
C ALA A 288 8.52 -9.35 -20.77
N LYS A 289 9.45 -10.26 -20.41
CA LYS A 289 9.58 -10.77 -19.04
C LYS A 289 9.98 -9.67 -18.06
N ASP A 290 11.10 -8.99 -18.32
CA ASP A 290 11.69 -8.01 -17.40
C ASP A 290 10.73 -6.86 -17.05
N ARG A 291 9.78 -6.57 -17.94
CA ARG A 291 8.82 -5.46 -17.81
C ARG A 291 7.38 -5.92 -17.53
N GLY A 292 7.13 -7.23 -17.49
CA GLY A 292 5.78 -7.78 -17.35
C GLY A 292 4.79 -7.27 -18.40
N ALA A 293 5.15 -7.31 -19.69
CA ALA A 293 4.36 -6.69 -20.76
C ALA A 293 3.02 -7.42 -21.02
N THR A 294 1.90 -6.79 -20.67
CA THR A 294 0.57 -7.43 -20.70
C THR A 294 -0.24 -7.17 -21.99
N SER A 295 0.23 -6.26 -22.84
CA SER A 295 -0.49 -5.79 -24.03
C SER A 295 -0.25 -6.61 -25.29
N LEU A 296 0.73 -7.52 -25.28
CA LEU A 296 1.18 -8.29 -26.42
C LEU A 296 0.90 -9.79 -26.24
N LEU A 297 0.67 -10.47 -27.36
CA LEU A 297 0.69 -11.92 -27.51
C LEU A 297 1.53 -12.23 -28.74
N VAL A 298 2.51 -13.12 -28.62
CA VAL A 298 3.47 -13.42 -29.69
C VAL A 298 3.44 -14.90 -29.97
N VAL A 299 3.29 -15.26 -31.24
CA VAL A 299 3.36 -16.64 -31.74
C VAL A 299 4.39 -16.69 -32.86
N ALA A 300 5.45 -17.48 -32.69
CA ALA A 300 6.49 -17.65 -33.69
C ALA A 300 6.61 -19.12 -34.09
N ALA A 301 6.47 -19.41 -35.38
CA ALA A 301 6.73 -20.71 -35.98
C ALA A 301 8.12 -20.76 -36.63
N GLY A 302 8.62 -21.96 -36.92
CA GLY A 302 9.90 -22.20 -37.61
C GLY A 302 11.09 -21.66 -36.83
N VAL A 303 11.16 -21.99 -35.54
CA VAL A 303 12.17 -21.49 -34.61
C VAL A 303 13.28 -22.54 -34.46
N ASP A 304 14.34 -22.42 -35.27
CA ASP A 304 15.48 -23.33 -35.21
C ASP A 304 16.51 -22.81 -34.17
N GLY A 305 16.85 -23.61 -33.16
CA GLY A 305 17.90 -23.32 -32.17
C GLY A 305 17.51 -22.41 -30.98
N LEU A 306 16.50 -21.54 -31.08
CA LEU A 306 16.08 -20.69 -29.94
C LEU A 306 15.43 -21.50 -28.80
N ALA A 307 14.74 -22.59 -29.14
CA ALA A 307 14.03 -23.45 -28.20
C ALA A 307 14.99 -24.27 -27.31
N SER A 308 16.24 -24.47 -27.72
CA SER A 308 17.22 -25.31 -27.01
C SER A 308 18.16 -24.55 -26.07
N LEU A 309 18.14 -23.22 -26.05
CA LEU A 309 19.19 -22.39 -25.41
C LEU A 309 18.82 -21.84 -24.02
N ILE A 310 17.56 -21.91 -23.57
CA ILE A 310 17.06 -21.31 -22.31
C ILE A 310 16.01 -22.24 -21.67
N PRO A 311 15.92 -22.33 -20.32
CA PRO A 311 14.90 -23.13 -19.63
C PRO A 311 13.50 -22.51 -19.82
N ASP A 312 12.88 -22.85 -20.95
CA ASP A 312 11.50 -22.52 -21.29
C ASP A 312 10.59 -23.72 -20.98
N GLU A 313 9.29 -23.47 -20.77
CA GLU A 313 8.32 -24.54 -20.51
C GLU A 313 8.02 -25.24 -21.85
N GLU A 314 8.21 -26.57 -21.91
CA GLU A 314 7.96 -27.36 -23.12
C GLU A 314 6.67 -28.18 -22.97
N LYS A 315 5.80 -28.10 -23.98
CA LYS A 315 4.56 -28.87 -24.07
C LYS A 315 4.51 -29.64 -25.38
N THR A 316 4.41 -30.95 -25.27
CA THR A 316 4.22 -31.85 -26.42
C THR A 316 2.76 -31.87 -26.82
N GLY A 317 2.41 -31.26 -27.96
CA GLY A 317 1.03 -31.21 -28.44
C GLY A 317 0.19 -30.05 -27.90
N TYR A 318 -0.98 -29.85 -28.52
CA TYR A 318 -1.86 -28.71 -28.27
C TYR A 318 -2.79 -28.89 -27.07
N ASP A 319 -3.03 -30.12 -26.62
CA ASP A 319 -3.78 -30.41 -25.40
C ASP A 319 -3.02 -29.89 -24.16
N ALA A 320 -1.78 -30.33 -23.99
CA ALA A 320 -0.93 -29.90 -22.87
C ALA A 320 -0.63 -28.38 -22.91
N ALA A 321 -0.45 -27.81 -24.10
CA ALA A 321 -0.25 -26.37 -24.26
C ALA A 321 -1.53 -25.57 -23.97
N GLY A 322 -2.70 -26.08 -24.38
CA GLY A 322 -3.99 -25.44 -24.13
C GLY A 322 -4.38 -25.43 -22.66
N GLU A 323 -4.17 -26.54 -21.95
CA GLU A 323 -4.40 -26.66 -20.51
C GLU A 323 -3.50 -25.69 -19.72
N TRP A 324 -2.20 -25.67 -20.01
CA TRP A 324 -1.26 -24.77 -19.35
C TRP A 324 -1.59 -23.27 -19.55
N LEU A 325 -2.04 -22.90 -20.76
CA LEU A 325 -2.50 -21.53 -21.04
C LEU A 325 -3.81 -21.20 -20.33
N ALA A 326 -4.69 -22.19 -20.12
CA ALA A 326 -5.93 -22.01 -19.37
C ALA A 326 -5.65 -21.86 -17.87
N ASP A 327 -4.73 -22.64 -17.30
CA ASP A 327 -4.33 -22.52 -15.90
C ASP A 327 -3.70 -21.16 -15.61
N THR A 328 -2.91 -20.62 -16.54
CA THR A 328 -2.33 -19.28 -16.46
C THR A 328 -3.39 -18.16 -16.33
N LEU A 329 -4.60 -18.35 -16.87
CA LEU A 329 -5.69 -17.38 -16.71
C LEU A 329 -6.24 -17.35 -15.27
N THR A 330 -5.99 -18.42 -14.50
CA THR A 330 -6.52 -18.64 -13.16
C THR A 330 -5.45 -18.41 -12.10
N ASP A 331 -4.21 -18.86 -12.34
CA ASP A 331 -3.04 -18.64 -11.49
C ASP A 331 -1.91 -17.92 -12.25
N PRO A 332 -1.78 -16.59 -12.08
CA PRO A 332 -0.70 -15.81 -12.67
C PRO A 332 0.71 -16.20 -12.24
N ARG A 333 0.88 -16.96 -11.15
CA ARG A 333 2.20 -17.36 -10.63
C ARG A 333 2.90 -18.36 -11.54
N LEU A 334 2.14 -19.14 -12.31
CA LEU A 334 2.66 -20.15 -13.25
C LEU A 334 3.53 -19.58 -14.37
N VAL A 335 3.40 -18.28 -14.65
CA VAL A 335 4.17 -17.57 -15.70
C VAL A 335 5.20 -16.59 -15.15
N ALA A 336 5.40 -16.55 -13.82
CA ALA A 336 6.32 -15.60 -13.19
C ALA A 336 7.79 -15.86 -13.55
N SER A 337 8.17 -17.13 -13.75
CA SER A 337 9.55 -17.55 -14.05
C SER A 337 9.81 -17.86 -15.53
N VAL A 338 8.75 -18.10 -16.32
CA VAL A 338 8.82 -18.60 -17.71
C VAL A 338 9.01 -17.47 -18.72
N THR A 339 9.91 -17.66 -19.69
CA THR A 339 10.19 -16.66 -20.75
C THR A 339 9.53 -17.00 -22.09
N GLY A 340 9.51 -18.29 -22.44
CA GLY A 340 8.84 -18.85 -23.61
C GLY A 340 8.05 -20.12 -23.26
N LEU A 341 7.00 -20.39 -24.03
CA LEU A 341 6.32 -21.68 -24.06
C LEU A 341 6.60 -22.33 -25.41
N VAL A 342 7.31 -23.46 -25.41
CA VAL A 342 7.61 -24.24 -26.62
C VAL A 342 6.53 -25.29 -26.80
N VAL A 343 5.88 -25.27 -27.97
CA VAL A 343 4.82 -26.20 -28.34
C VAL A 343 5.27 -27.03 -29.53
N THR A 344 5.50 -28.32 -29.28
CA THR A 344 5.92 -29.27 -30.30
C THR A 344 4.72 -29.68 -31.15
N VAL A 345 4.76 -29.33 -32.44
CA VAL A 345 3.70 -29.54 -33.43
C VAL A 345 3.80 -30.96 -33.98
N PRO A 346 2.68 -31.73 -34.01
CA PRO A 346 2.66 -33.07 -34.59
C PRO A 346 3.02 -33.07 -36.09
N ASP A 347 3.54 -34.21 -36.56
CA ASP A 347 3.83 -34.42 -37.98
C ASP A 347 2.58 -34.28 -38.85
N ASP A 348 2.76 -33.76 -40.07
CA ASP A 348 1.70 -33.54 -41.08
C ASP A 348 0.87 -34.79 -41.40
N GLN A 349 1.45 -35.98 -41.20
CA GLN A 349 0.78 -37.26 -41.44
C GLN A 349 -0.19 -37.69 -40.32
N SER A 350 -0.29 -36.92 -39.24
CA SER A 350 -1.19 -37.21 -38.12
C SER A 350 -2.65 -37.03 -38.56
N PRO A 351 -3.54 -38.02 -38.32
CA PRO A 351 -4.95 -37.90 -38.71
C PRO A 351 -5.64 -36.78 -37.91
N ASP A 352 -6.54 -36.05 -38.56
CA ASP A 352 -7.39 -35.05 -37.91
C ASP A 352 -8.22 -35.69 -36.78
N ASP A 353 -8.24 -35.03 -35.62
CA ASP A 353 -9.11 -35.39 -34.50
C ASP A 353 -10.54 -34.90 -34.77
N PRO A 354 -11.55 -35.80 -34.84
CA PRO A 354 -12.95 -35.42 -35.05
C PRO A 354 -13.47 -34.41 -34.02
N ARG A 355 -12.99 -34.46 -32.76
CA ARG A 355 -13.40 -33.53 -31.70
C ARG A 355 -12.83 -32.13 -31.96
N ALA A 356 -11.53 -32.03 -32.24
CA ALA A 356 -10.90 -30.77 -32.64
C ALA A 356 -11.56 -30.18 -33.90
N ALA A 357 -11.84 -31.00 -34.92
CA ALA A 357 -12.52 -30.56 -36.15
C ALA A 357 -13.91 -29.98 -35.86
N TYR A 358 -14.68 -30.61 -34.96
CA TYR A 358 -15.99 -30.10 -34.53
C TYR A 358 -15.88 -28.77 -33.77
N GLN A 359 -14.92 -28.64 -32.85
CA GLN A 359 -14.70 -27.41 -32.08
C GLN A 359 -14.25 -26.25 -32.98
N LEU A 360 -13.29 -26.49 -33.88
CA LEU A 360 -12.81 -25.50 -34.85
C LEU A 360 -13.90 -25.06 -35.83
N ARG A 361 -14.80 -25.97 -36.24
CA ARG A 361 -15.97 -25.61 -37.07
C ARG A 361 -16.90 -24.63 -36.36
N ARG A 362 -17.07 -24.74 -35.03
CA ARG A 362 -17.85 -23.77 -34.23
C ARG A 362 -17.10 -22.45 -34.00
N ARG A 363 -15.76 -22.46 -34.09
CA ARG A 363 -14.88 -21.32 -33.82
C ARG A 363 -13.96 -20.99 -35.00
N ARG A 364 -14.52 -20.98 -36.21
CA ARG A 364 -13.78 -20.61 -37.44
C ARG A 364 -13.08 -19.25 -37.34
N ARG A 365 -13.53 -18.36 -36.44
CA ARG A 365 -13.05 -16.99 -36.27
C ARG A 365 -13.12 -16.54 -34.82
N LEU A 366 -12.31 -15.54 -34.45
CA LEU A 366 -12.32 -14.92 -33.13
C LEU A 366 -13.69 -14.27 -32.80
N ARG A 367 -14.33 -14.61 -31.67
CA ARG A 367 -15.66 -14.07 -31.34
C ARG A 367 -15.59 -12.71 -30.64
N VAL A 368 -15.68 -11.61 -31.40
CA VAL A 368 -15.68 -10.27 -30.81
C VAL A 368 -17.12 -9.79 -30.56
N ARG A 369 -17.39 -9.16 -29.41
CA ARG A 369 -18.69 -8.50 -29.17
C ARG A 369 -18.75 -7.20 -29.99
N PRO A 370 -19.73 -7.00 -30.86
CA PRO A 370 -19.87 -5.75 -31.60
C PRO A 370 -20.25 -4.60 -30.67
N HIS A 371 -19.69 -3.42 -30.90
CA HIS A 371 -20.10 -2.21 -30.19
C HIS A 371 -21.46 -1.72 -30.72
N ARG A 372 -22.39 -1.38 -29.82
CA ARG A 372 -23.76 -0.96 -30.20
C ARG A 372 -23.83 0.42 -30.84
N LEU A 373 -22.87 1.30 -30.55
CA LEU A 373 -22.78 2.66 -31.08
C LEU A 373 -21.45 2.83 -31.81
N GLY A 374 -21.41 3.65 -32.87
CA GLY A 374 -20.17 4.05 -33.52
C GLY A 374 -19.31 4.93 -32.59
N PRO A 375 -17.98 4.95 -32.72
CA PRO A 375 -17.11 5.69 -31.81
C PRO A 375 -17.34 7.20 -31.82
N ARG A 376 -17.86 7.75 -32.94
CA ARG A 376 -18.30 9.15 -33.04
C ARG A 376 -19.62 9.42 -32.31
N ALA A 377 -20.53 8.45 -32.29
CA ALA A 377 -21.79 8.54 -31.55
C ALA A 377 -21.55 8.41 -30.03
N GLU A 378 -20.64 7.53 -29.58
CA GLU A 378 -20.18 7.50 -28.18
C GLU A 378 -19.53 8.81 -27.76
N LEU A 379 -18.64 9.37 -28.60
CA LEU A 379 -18.05 10.68 -28.33
C LEU A 379 -19.13 11.77 -28.26
N ALA A 380 -20.10 11.75 -29.18
CA ALA A 380 -21.20 12.71 -29.18
C ALA A 380 -22.06 12.57 -27.92
N VAL A 381 -22.44 11.37 -27.51
CA VAL A 381 -23.18 11.13 -26.26
C VAL A 381 -22.39 11.58 -25.03
N GLU A 382 -21.09 11.28 -24.96
CA GLU A 382 -20.23 11.74 -23.86
C GLU A 382 -20.06 13.27 -23.87
N LEU A 383 -19.85 13.89 -25.03
CA LEU A 383 -19.76 15.34 -25.15
C LEU A 383 -21.10 16.02 -24.89
N THR A 384 -22.22 15.42 -25.26
CA THR A 384 -23.57 15.91 -24.94
C THR A 384 -23.86 15.74 -23.46
N ALA A 385 -23.47 14.63 -22.82
CA ALA A 385 -23.58 14.46 -21.37
C ALA A 385 -22.69 15.46 -20.62
N VAL A 386 -21.47 15.72 -21.11
CA VAL A 386 -20.58 16.76 -20.58
C VAL A 386 -21.13 18.16 -20.85
N ALA A 387 -21.75 18.41 -21.99
CA ALA A 387 -22.36 19.71 -22.32
C ALA A 387 -23.67 19.94 -21.54
N VAL A 388 -24.43 18.89 -21.24
CA VAL A 388 -25.59 18.92 -20.35
C VAL A 388 -25.11 19.10 -18.91
N LEU A 389 -24.06 18.38 -18.46
CA LEU A 389 -23.41 18.69 -17.20
C LEU A 389 -22.97 20.15 -17.18
N ALA A 390 -22.20 20.63 -18.17
CA ALA A 390 -21.70 22.01 -18.33
C ALA A 390 -22.80 23.09 -18.49
N GLY A 391 -23.98 22.72 -18.96
CA GLY A 391 -25.17 23.59 -18.99
C GLY A 391 -25.93 23.59 -17.67
N VAL A 392 -25.81 22.50 -16.90
CA VAL A 392 -26.27 22.38 -15.51
C VAL A 392 -25.20 22.92 -14.54
N LEU A 393 -23.94 23.17 -14.95
CA LEU A 393 -22.84 23.71 -14.13
C LEU A 393 -23.14 24.99 -13.34
N PRO A 394 -23.89 25.95 -13.91
CA PRO A 394 -24.27 27.13 -13.14
C PRO A 394 -25.26 26.78 -12.01
N LEU A 395 -25.88 25.60 -12.04
CA LEU A 395 -26.86 25.10 -11.07
C LEU A 395 -26.41 23.84 -10.29
N VAL A 396 -25.38 23.12 -10.72
CA VAL A 396 -24.83 21.92 -10.06
C VAL A 396 -23.32 21.84 -10.32
N SER A 397 -22.54 21.93 -9.25
CA SER A 397 -21.08 21.86 -9.23
C SER A 397 -20.50 20.60 -9.90
N LEU A 398 -19.39 20.73 -10.65
CA LEU A 398 -18.65 19.63 -11.32
C LEU A 398 -17.89 18.69 -10.36
N PRO A 399 -17.51 17.48 -10.81
CA PRO A 399 -17.07 16.35 -9.99
C PRO A 399 -15.55 16.35 -9.75
N GLY A 400 -15.06 15.95 -8.58
CA GLY A 400 -15.67 15.98 -7.26
C GLY A 400 -14.50 16.25 -6.33
N ASP A 401 -14.53 17.36 -5.61
CA ASP A 401 -13.88 17.37 -4.30
C ASP A 401 -14.48 16.17 -3.57
N ASP A 402 -13.64 15.35 -2.96
CA ASP A 402 -13.99 14.27 -2.06
C ASP A 402 -14.90 14.76 -0.90
N GLY A 403 -15.19 16.07 -0.84
CA GLY A 403 -15.59 16.83 0.34
C GLY A 403 -14.41 17.09 1.26
N CYS A 404 -13.25 16.53 0.93
CA CYS A 404 -12.06 16.45 1.75
C CYS A 404 -10.97 17.33 1.16
N SER A 405 -10.32 18.11 2.01
CA SER A 405 -9.30 19.09 1.66
C SER A 405 -8.00 18.78 2.41
N GLY A 406 -6.86 19.27 1.92
CA GLY A 406 -5.62 19.23 2.71
C GLY A 406 -4.88 17.91 2.82
N GLY A 407 -4.79 17.13 1.73
CA GLY A 407 -4.13 15.82 1.75
C GLY A 407 -4.98 14.71 2.37
N THR A 408 -6.18 15.03 2.88
CA THR A 408 -7.19 14.02 3.23
C THR A 408 -7.89 13.49 1.99
N PHE A 409 -8.47 12.31 2.12
CA PHE A 409 -9.26 11.63 1.10
C PHE A 409 -10.53 11.06 1.73
N ARG A 410 -11.53 10.75 0.90
CA ARG A 410 -12.79 10.17 1.39
C ARG A 410 -12.57 8.71 1.82
N GLY A 411 -12.79 8.46 3.11
CA GLY A 411 -12.78 7.14 3.74
C GLY A 411 -13.97 6.28 3.30
N SER A 412 -13.94 5.01 3.71
CA SER A 412 -14.92 3.99 3.34
C SER A 412 -16.36 4.31 3.79
N ASP A 413 -16.52 5.10 4.85
CA ASP A 413 -17.81 5.57 5.37
C ASP A 413 -18.23 6.96 4.85
N GLY A 414 -17.42 7.55 3.97
CA GLY A 414 -17.67 8.86 3.41
C GLY A 414 -17.14 10.04 4.24
N THR A 415 -16.50 9.79 5.39
CA THR A 415 -15.78 10.80 6.18
C THR A 415 -14.42 11.12 5.55
N CYS A 416 -13.76 12.20 6.00
CA CYS A 416 -12.46 12.61 5.49
C CYS A 416 -11.35 12.09 6.39
N VAL A 417 -10.56 11.15 5.87
CA VAL A 417 -9.50 10.44 6.58
C VAL A 417 -8.13 10.82 5.99
N GLY A 418 -7.04 10.47 6.68
CA GLY A 418 -5.67 10.86 6.32
C GLY A 418 -5.13 12.03 7.15
N PRO A 419 -4.05 12.71 6.70
CA PRO A 419 -3.37 13.76 7.45
C PRO A 419 -4.29 14.92 7.88
N GLN A 420 -4.30 15.21 9.17
CA GLN A 420 -5.15 16.20 9.83
C GLN A 420 -4.36 17.43 10.25
N GLY A 421 -4.97 18.61 10.11
CA GLY A 421 -4.40 19.86 10.59
C GLY A 421 -5.01 21.13 9.97
N PRO A 422 -5.31 22.17 10.75
CA PRO A 422 -5.64 23.51 10.24
C PRO A 422 -4.67 24.04 9.17
N THR A 423 -3.36 23.81 9.33
CA THR A 423 -2.33 24.26 8.37
C THR A 423 -2.29 23.44 7.09
N LEU A 424 -2.73 22.18 7.16
CA LEU A 424 -2.90 21.31 5.99
C LEU A 424 -4.19 21.64 5.23
N GLY A 425 -5.14 22.36 5.86
CA GLY A 425 -6.41 22.72 5.25
C GLY A 425 -7.43 21.57 5.30
N SER A 426 -7.25 20.61 6.21
CA SER A 426 -8.14 19.45 6.40
C SER A 426 -9.27 19.75 7.39
N PRO A 427 -10.47 19.15 7.25
CA PRO A 427 -11.56 19.34 8.21
C PRO A 427 -11.14 18.82 9.58
N VAL A 428 -11.08 19.71 10.56
CA VAL A 428 -10.68 19.35 11.93
C VAL A 428 -11.80 18.58 12.62
N VAL A 429 -11.44 17.52 13.35
CA VAL A 429 -12.32 16.68 14.18
C VAL A 429 -13.36 17.54 14.91
N SER A 430 -14.62 17.08 14.94
CA SER A 430 -15.74 17.81 15.57
C SER A 430 -15.60 17.93 17.08
N ASP A 431 -14.83 17.03 17.69
CA ASP A 431 -14.55 17.04 19.12
C ASP A 431 -13.66 18.22 19.56
N PRO A 432 -14.09 19.05 20.53
CA PRO A 432 -13.33 20.22 20.96
C PRO A 432 -12.02 19.88 21.68
N ASP A 433 -11.98 18.83 22.48
CA ASP A 433 -10.78 18.48 23.26
C ASP A 433 -9.71 17.88 22.36
N VAL A 434 -10.13 17.02 21.41
CA VAL A 434 -9.24 16.51 20.36
C VAL A 434 -8.70 17.65 19.52
N ARG A 435 -9.57 18.59 19.10
CA ARG A 435 -9.16 19.77 18.33
C ARG A 435 -8.15 20.63 19.07
N GLU A 436 -8.31 20.82 20.37
CA GLU A 436 -7.35 21.56 21.20
C GLU A 436 -5.96 20.90 21.15
N VAL A 437 -5.90 19.59 21.33
CA VAL A 437 -4.63 18.84 21.31
C VAL A 437 -4.00 18.83 19.92
N LEU A 438 -4.79 18.67 18.85
CA LEU A 438 -4.30 18.79 17.47
C LEU A 438 -3.75 20.19 17.19
N GLY A 439 -4.41 21.24 17.68
CA GLY A 439 -3.92 22.62 17.59
C GLY A 439 -2.57 22.79 18.29
N ARG A 440 -2.40 22.20 19.49
CA ARG A 440 -1.12 22.20 20.20
C ARG A 440 0.00 21.51 19.41
N ILE A 441 -0.28 20.36 18.79
CA ILE A 441 0.70 19.65 17.95
C ILE A 441 1.14 20.53 16.76
N GLU A 442 0.19 21.21 16.12
CA GLU A 442 0.51 22.14 15.03
C GLU A 442 1.34 23.34 15.49
N GLU A 443 1.00 23.96 16.63
CA GLU A 443 1.77 25.04 17.22
C GLU A 443 3.21 24.61 17.50
N GLN A 444 3.41 23.38 18.01
CA GLN A 444 4.72 22.80 18.25
C GLN A 444 5.48 22.54 16.93
N ASN A 445 4.81 22.01 15.90
CA ASN A 445 5.40 21.84 14.56
C ASN A 445 5.86 23.18 13.96
N ALA A 446 5.02 24.22 14.08
CA ALA A 446 5.32 25.56 13.61
C ALA A 446 6.49 26.18 14.39
N ALA A 447 6.56 25.96 15.71
CA ALA A 447 7.67 26.41 16.55
C ALA A 447 9.00 25.75 16.15
N VAL A 448 9.00 24.44 15.86
CA VAL A 448 10.18 23.75 15.30
C VAL A 448 10.56 24.35 13.95
N GLY A 449 9.59 24.55 13.05
CA GLY A 449 9.83 25.19 11.74
C GLY A 449 10.46 26.58 11.86
N ALA A 450 9.92 27.43 12.74
CA ALA A 450 10.43 28.78 12.98
C ALA A 450 11.83 28.77 13.61
N ALA A 451 12.06 27.93 14.63
CA ALA A 451 13.35 27.85 15.33
C ALA A 451 14.49 27.29 14.46
N THR A 452 14.13 26.53 13.41
CA THR A 452 15.10 25.84 12.53
C THR A 452 15.16 26.42 11.11
N ALA A 453 14.44 27.50 10.81
CA ALA A 453 14.37 28.10 9.47
C ALA A 453 15.74 28.50 8.89
N ASP A 454 16.63 28.99 9.76
CA ASP A 454 17.98 29.40 9.38
C ASP A 454 19.02 28.28 9.51
N TRP A 455 18.62 27.09 9.97
CA TRP A 455 19.54 25.96 10.08
C TRP A 455 19.91 25.45 8.69
N ARG A 456 21.15 25.00 8.55
CA ARG A 456 21.69 24.49 7.29
C ARG A 456 22.25 23.08 7.54
N PRO A 457 21.93 22.09 6.68
CA PRO A 457 22.40 20.72 6.86
C PRO A 457 23.93 20.59 6.98
N GLU A 458 24.68 21.44 6.28
CA GLU A 458 26.14 21.46 6.27
C GLU A 458 26.76 21.99 7.58
N GLY A 459 25.96 22.62 8.44
CA GLY A 459 26.40 23.17 9.72
C GLY A 459 26.53 22.14 10.84
N GLY A 460 26.25 20.85 10.59
CA GLY A 460 26.28 19.78 11.60
C GLY A 460 25.19 19.91 12.67
N LEU A 461 24.21 20.79 12.47
CA LEU A 461 23.05 20.95 13.35
C LEU A 461 22.01 19.84 13.07
N PRO A 462 21.30 19.34 14.09
CA PRO A 462 20.34 18.26 13.92
C PRO A 462 19.09 18.75 13.18
N MET A 463 19.00 18.50 11.87
CA MET A 463 17.87 18.96 11.07
C MET A 463 16.58 18.25 11.50
N PRO A 464 15.42 18.94 11.55
CA PRO A 464 14.18 18.32 12.01
C PRO A 464 13.78 17.08 11.21
N ARG A 465 13.07 16.16 11.87
CA ARG A 465 12.46 14.97 11.26
C ARG A 465 10.96 14.90 11.55
N THR A 466 10.24 14.12 10.76
CA THR A 466 8.78 14.00 10.83
C THR A 466 8.39 12.57 11.21
N VAL A 467 7.49 12.45 12.18
CA VAL A 467 6.88 11.19 12.62
C VAL A 467 5.38 11.29 12.40
N PHE A 468 4.76 10.25 11.86
CA PHE A 468 3.31 10.20 11.75
C PHE A 468 2.69 9.58 12.99
N TYR A 469 1.59 10.15 13.48
CA TYR A 469 0.68 9.45 14.39
C TYR A 469 -0.51 8.93 13.58
N ILE A 470 -0.81 7.63 13.66
CA ILE A 470 -1.99 7.04 13.01
C ILE A 470 -2.95 6.54 14.09
N GLY A 471 -4.18 7.09 14.11
CA GLY A 471 -5.22 6.74 15.07
C GLY A 471 -6.64 7.04 14.56
N PRO A 472 -7.70 6.55 15.25
CA PRO A 472 -9.08 6.74 14.82
C PRO A 472 -9.61 8.07 15.37
N LEU A 473 -9.77 9.08 14.50
CA LEU A 473 -10.21 10.42 14.87
C LEU A 473 -11.63 10.74 14.41
N SER A 474 -12.12 10.04 13.39
CA SER A 474 -13.49 10.12 12.89
C SER A 474 -14.40 9.10 13.59
N GLY A 475 -14.73 9.38 14.84
CA GLY A 475 -15.75 8.66 15.62
C GLY A 475 -16.55 9.67 16.45
N GLY A 476 -17.83 9.84 16.14
CA GLY A 476 -18.68 10.85 16.80
C GLY A 476 -19.03 10.50 18.26
N SER A 477 -19.78 11.38 18.93
CA SER A 477 -20.25 11.24 20.32
C SER A 477 -21.28 10.12 20.56
N GLY A 478 -21.36 9.12 19.68
CA GLY A 478 -22.24 7.96 19.74
C GLY A 478 -21.66 6.72 19.05
N ALA A 479 -20.34 6.69 18.84
CA ALA A 479 -19.62 5.48 18.43
C ALA A 479 -19.39 4.58 19.64
N ASP A 480 -19.41 3.25 19.44
CA ASP A 480 -19.17 2.24 20.48
C ASP A 480 -17.77 2.36 21.12
N ASP A 481 -16.82 2.98 20.40
CA ASP A 481 -15.47 3.34 20.83
C ASP A 481 -15.26 4.86 20.63
N PRO A 482 -15.56 5.69 21.65
CA PRO A 482 -15.54 7.13 21.48
C PRO A 482 -14.09 7.64 21.38
N VAL A 483 -13.84 8.54 20.42
CA VAL A 483 -12.55 9.26 20.26
C VAL A 483 -12.10 9.95 21.56
N ARG A 484 -13.06 10.32 22.44
CA ARG A 484 -12.81 10.89 23.78
C ARG A 484 -12.21 9.91 24.80
N GLY A 485 -12.31 8.61 24.59
CA GLY A 485 -11.68 7.58 25.42
C GLY A 485 -10.22 7.39 25.00
N GLY A 486 -9.94 6.27 24.32
CA GLY A 486 -8.65 5.85 23.76
C GLY A 486 -7.77 6.97 23.19
N THR A 487 -8.29 7.59 22.13
CA THR A 487 -7.52 8.45 21.23
C THR A 487 -7.13 9.78 21.86
N LEU A 488 -8.05 10.44 22.58
CA LEU A 488 -7.75 11.73 23.24
C LEU A 488 -6.63 11.58 24.28
N ALA A 489 -6.68 10.53 25.10
CA ALA A 489 -5.66 10.22 26.10
C ALA A 489 -4.27 10.07 25.45
N GLN A 490 -4.18 9.28 24.37
CA GLN A 490 -2.94 9.08 23.62
C GLN A 490 -2.42 10.38 22.99
N LEU A 491 -3.29 11.16 22.33
CA LEU A 491 -2.91 12.44 21.73
C LEU A 491 -2.36 13.43 22.75
N ARG A 492 -2.95 13.49 23.96
CA ARG A 492 -2.45 14.34 25.06
C ARG A 492 -1.02 13.94 25.44
N GLY A 493 -0.77 12.65 25.65
CA GLY A 493 0.57 12.11 25.94
C GLY A 493 1.59 12.44 24.84
N LEU A 494 1.20 12.19 23.59
CA LEU A 494 2.02 12.46 22.39
C LEU A 494 2.40 13.94 22.27
N ALA A 495 1.43 14.86 22.41
CA ALA A 495 1.67 16.29 22.30
C ALA A 495 2.57 16.82 23.43
N LEU A 496 2.47 16.25 24.64
CA LEU A 496 3.34 16.59 25.74
C LEU A 496 4.77 16.08 25.50
N ALA A 497 4.94 14.85 25.03
CA ALA A 497 6.25 14.26 24.73
C ALA A 497 6.96 15.00 23.58
N GLN A 498 6.22 15.36 22.53
CA GLN A 498 6.74 16.20 21.45
C GLN A 498 7.25 17.55 21.99
N GLY A 499 6.43 18.25 22.77
CA GLY A 499 6.80 19.54 23.35
C GLY A 499 8.02 19.45 24.27
N HIS A 500 8.07 18.44 25.13
CA HIS A 500 9.18 18.20 26.04
C HIS A 500 10.49 17.88 25.29
N GLY A 501 10.45 16.93 24.36
CA GLY A 501 11.61 16.55 23.55
C GLY A 501 12.13 17.71 22.70
N ASN A 502 11.23 18.46 22.06
CA ASN A 502 11.62 19.62 21.25
C ASN A 502 12.20 20.76 22.09
N ALA A 503 11.72 21.00 23.31
CA ALA A 503 12.32 21.99 24.20
C ALA A 503 13.79 21.65 24.52
N GLN A 504 14.08 20.36 24.77
CA GLN A 504 15.45 19.88 25.00
C GLN A 504 16.31 19.96 23.73
N ALA A 505 15.77 19.55 22.58
CA ALA A 505 16.46 19.56 21.30
C ALA A 505 16.82 20.98 20.84
N LEU A 506 15.88 21.93 20.95
CA LEU A 506 16.11 23.32 20.53
C LEU A 506 17.01 24.09 21.50
N GLY A 507 16.96 23.76 22.80
CA GLY A 507 17.78 24.40 23.83
C GLY A 507 19.27 24.00 23.77
N THR A 508 19.55 22.71 23.58
CA THR A 508 20.91 22.16 23.57
C THR A 508 21.52 22.07 22.17
N ARG A 509 20.68 21.84 21.14
CA ARG A 509 21.08 21.45 19.77
C ARG A 509 21.87 20.14 19.69
N GLU A 510 21.73 19.29 20.70
CA GLU A 510 22.36 17.96 20.76
C GLU A 510 21.38 16.83 20.43
N ARG A 511 20.10 17.15 20.18
CA ARG A 511 19.04 16.21 19.85
C ARG A 511 18.25 16.66 18.63
N VAL A 512 17.59 15.73 17.96
CA VAL A 512 16.84 15.94 16.73
C VAL A 512 15.44 16.46 17.03
N PRO A 513 15.07 17.68 16.58
CA PRO A 513 13.71 18.16 16.72
C PRO A 513 12.74 17.33 15.87
N LEU A 514 11.58 16.99 16.43
CA LEU A 514 10.57 16.18 15.77
C LEU A 514 9.28 16.97 15.50
N ARG A 515 8.74 16.78 14.29
CA ARG A 515 7.39 17.18 13.92
C ARG A 515 6.48 15.96 13.94
N VAL A 516 5.25 16.16 14.40
CA VAL A 516 4.23 15.11 14.43
C VAL A 516 3.13 15.46 13.44
N VAL A 517 2.90 14.58 12.46
CA VAL A 517 1.74 14.69 11.56
C VAL A 517 0.71 13.66 12.00
N VAL A 518 -0.44 14.15 12.44
CA VAL A 518 -1.55 13.29 12.89
C VAL A 518 -2.36 12.87 11.67
N ALA A 519 -2.63 11.58 11.51
CA ALA A 519 -3.43 11.02 10.42
C ALA A 519 -4.62 10.22 10.98
N ASP A 520 -5.82 10.58 10.53
CA ASP A 520 -7.06 9.90 10.88
C ASP A 520 -7.20 8.60 10.09
N ALA A 521 -7.32 7.47 10.78
CA ALA A 521 -7.50 6.13 10.21
C ALA A 521 -8.97 5.68 10.06
N GLY A 522 -9.93 6.57 10.28
CA GLY A 522 -11.36 6.21 10.26
C GLY A 522 -11.84 5.63 11.59
N ASP A 523 -13.16 5.59 11.79
CA ASP A 523 -13.79 4.88 12.92
C ASP A 523 -13.26 3.44 13.00
N ARG A 524 -12.71 3.08 14.18
CA ARG A 524 -12.15 1.74 14.46
C ARG A 524 -11.12 1.28 13.42
N PHE A 525 -10.27 2.21 12.96
CA PHE A 525 -9.19 1.93 12.00
C PHE A 525 -9.65 1.33 10.66
N ARG A 526 -10.92 1.51 10.27
CA ARG A 526 -11.46 0.94 9.03
C ARG A 526 -10.73 1.36 7.75
N ASP A 527 -10.07 2.53 7.78
CA ASP A 527 -9.33 3.10 6.65
C ASP A 527 -7.80 3.07 6.86
N ALA A 528 -7.32 2.32 7.85
CA ALA A 528 -5.90 2.27 8.23
C ALA A 528 -4.98 1.84 7.07
N VAL A 529 -5.39 0.88 6.25
CA VAL A 529 -4.60 0.40 5.10
C VAL A 529 -4.41 1.50 4.06
N GLN A 530 -5.47 2.26 3.77
CA GLN A 530 -5.46 3.37 2.82
C GLN A 530 -4.57 4.50 3.35
N VAL A 531 -4.68 4.81 4.63
CA VAL A 531 -3.86 5.83 5.30
C VAL A 531 -2.39 5.42 5.33
N ALA A 532 -2.08 4.17 5.67
CA ALA A 532 -0.72 3.64 5.64
C ALA A 532 -0.08 3.75 4.25
N ARG A 533 -0.80 3.40 3.19
CA ARG A 533 -0.32 3.56 1.80
C ARG A 533 -0.03 5.02 1.47
N HIS A 534 -0.89 5.93 1.91
CA HIS A 534 -0.68 7.35 1.69
C HIS A 534 0.53 7.90 2.47
N VAL A 535 0.74 7.46 3.71
CA VAL A 535 1.94 7.78 4.50
C VAL A 535 3.20 7.28 3.80
N VAL A 536 3.17 6.08 3.21
CA VAL A 536 4.28 5.55 2.41
C VAL A 536 4.57 6.44 1.21
N GLU A 537 3.55 6.86 0.45
CA GLU A 537 3.71 7.79 -0.68
C GLU A 537 4.37 9.10 -0.23
N LEU A 538 3.91 9.69 0.88
CA LEU A 538 4.50 10.90 1.44
C LEU A 538 5.96 10.69 1.88
N ALA A 539 6.27 9.55 2.50
CA ALA A 539 7.64 9.22 2.93
C ALA A 539 8.60 8.91 1.76
N GLU A 540 8.09 8.51 0.59
CA GLU A 540 8.87 8.40 -0.63
C GLU A 540 9.19 9.78 -1.23
N GLU A 541 8.29 10.75 -1.06
CA GLU A 541 8.46 12.13 -1.53
C GLU A 541 9.32 12.99 -0.59
N ASP A 542 9.17 12.80 0.73
CA ASP A 542 9.89 13.52 1.79
C ASP A 542 10.69 12.55 2.68
N PRO A 543 12.02 12.42 2.45
CA PRO A 543 12.91 11.58 3.27
C PRO A 543 13.06 12.03 4.73
N SER A 544 12.54 13.20 5.11
CA SER A 544 12.52 13.63 6.51
C SER A 544 11.48 12.87 7.35
N ILE A 545 10.54 12.16 6.70
CA ILE A 545 9.59 11.25 7.34
C ILE A 545 10.31 9.94 7.68
N ILE A 546 10.42 9.65 8.96
CA ILE A 546 11.30 8.60 9.48
C ILE A 546 10.58 7.45 10.19
N GLY A 547 9.28 7.56 10.43
CA GLY A 547 8.49 6.48 11.01
C GLY A 547 7.11 6.91 11.50
N VAL A 548 6.48 6.00 12.22
CA VAL A 548 5.11 6.09 12.70
C VAL A 548 5.04 5.75 14.19
N VAL A 549 4.13 6.40 14.91
CA VAL A 549 3.68 6.03 16.25
C VAL A 549 2.16 5.85 16.24
N GLY A 550 1.60 5.07 17.17
CA GLY A 550 0.15 4.85 17.27
C GLY A 550 -0.25 3.43 16.88
N MET A 551 -1.25 3.25 16.02
CA MET A 551 -1.78 1.93 15.62
C MET A 551 -2.20 1.09 16.85
N ALA A 552 -2.94 1.71 17.77
CA ALA A 552 -3.17 1.20 19.12
C ALA A 552 -4.35 0.22 19.26
N GLN A 553 -4.82 -0.41 18.18
CA GLN A 553 -5.91 -1.39 18.24
C GLN A 553 -5.58 -2.67 17.49
N SER A 554 -5.95 -3.80 18.08
CA SER A 554 -5.79 -5.14 17.51
C SER A 554 -6.96 -5.46 16.58
N ARG A 555 -6.77 -5.18 15.28
CA ARG A 555 -7.79 -5.37 14.22
C ARG A 555 -7.12 -5.77 12.91
N ASP A 556 -7.80 -6.53 12.07
CA ASP A 556 -7.35 -6.92 10.73
C ASP A 556 -6.84 -5.75 9.87
N THR A 557 -7.57 -4.63 9.86
CA THR A 557 -7.14 -3.45 9.07
C THR A 557 -5.87 -2.81 9.62
N VAL A 558 -5.60 -2.94 10.92
CA VAL A 558 -4.35 -2.52 11.55
C VAL A 558 -3.23 -3.48 11.16
N TYR A 559 -3.44 -4.79 11.25
CA TYR A 559 -2.50 -5.82 10.82
C TYR A 559 -2.04 -5.63 9.37
N GLU A 560 -2.98 -5.46 8.44
CA GLU A 560 -2.66 -5.17 7.03
C GLU A 560 -1.89 -3.85 6.84
N ALA A 561 -2.23 -2.82 7.63
CA ALA A 561 -1.55 -1.53 7.58
C ALA A 561 -0.10 -1.61 8.09
N LEU A 562 0.15 -2.39 9.14
CA LEU A 562 1.50 -2.65 9.67
C LEU A 562 2.36 -3.36 8.61
N GLU A 563 1.81 -4.33 7.88
CA GLU A 563 2.51 -4.97 6.76
C GLU A 563 2.85 -4.01 5.62
N VAL A 564 1.97 -3.03 5.34
CA VAL A 564 2.22 -1.97 4.34
C VAL A 564 3.40 -1.10 4.78
N LEU A 565 3.39 -0.62 6.02
CA LEU A 565 4.44 0.25 6.57
C LEU A 565 5.78 -0.49 6.66
N SER A 566 5.75 -1.74 7.14
CA SER A 566 6.94 -2.58 7.25
C SER A 566 7.59 -2.85 5.90
N ARG A 567 6.82 -3.14 4.85
CA ARG A 567 7.36 -3.33 3.49
C ARG A 567 8.00 -2.07 2.91
N ALA A 568 7.63 -0.89 3.38
CA ALA A 568 8.22 0.38 2.99
C ALA A 568 9.44 0.80 3.85
N GLY A 569 9.80 0.00 4.86
CA GLY A 569 10.89 0.30 5.78
C GLY A 569 10.56 1.40 6.80
N LEU A 570 9.26 1.64 7.07
CA LEU A 570 8.84 2.60 8.09
C LEU A 570 8.69 1.89 9.46
N PRO A 571 9.53 2.22 10.47
CA PRO A 571 9.32 1.73 11.83
C PRO A 571 8.00 2.24 12.40
N VAL A 572 7.33 1.40 13.18
CA VAL A 572 6.11 1.73 13.92
C VAL A 572 6.32 1.41 15.39
N VAL A 573 6.24 2.41 16.27
CA VAL A 573 6.19 2.18 17.72
C VAL A 573 4.73 2.25 18.19
N GLY A 574 4.22 1.09 18.64
CA GLY A 574 2.88 0.95 19.19
C GLY A 574 2.70 1.77 20.47
N MET A 575 1.47 2.17 20.78
CA MET A 575 1.16 2.87 22.03
C MET A 575 0.49 1.94 23.04
N ALA A 576 -0.77 1.57 22.79
CA ALA A 576 -1.62 0.83 23.71
C ALA A 576 -2.20 -0.46 23.10
N GLY A 577 -1.65 -0.93 21.98
CA GLY A 577 -2.05 -2.22 21.41
C GLY A 577 -1.37 -3.36 22.17
N THR A 578 -2.17 -4.26 22.74
CA THR A 578 -1.71 -5.34 23.63
C THR A 578 -1.75 -6.72 22.97
N ALA A 579 -2.45 -6.93 21.86
CA ALA A 579 -2.53 -8.26 21.25
C ALA A 579 -1.18 -8.74 20.71
N ASP A 580 -0.80 -9.96 21.07
CA ASP A 580 0.42 -10.65 20.66
C ASP A 580 0.57 -10.67 19.13
N GLU A 581 -0.54 -10.86 18.40
CA GLU A 581 -0.55 -10.94 16.94
C GLU A 581 -0.07 -9.65 16.26
N LEU A 582 -0.10 -8.49 16.93
CA LEU A 582 0.47 -7.25 16.39
C LEU A 582 1.96 -7.41 16.03
N LEU A 583 2.69 -8.26 16.77
CA LEU A 583 4.10 -8.56 16.54
C LEU A 583 4.34 -9.44 15.31
N ASP A 584 3.33 -10.18 14.84
CA ASP A 584 3.42 -11.08 13.68
C ASP A 584 3.23 -10.36 12.34
N HIS A 585 2.61 -9.17 12.36
CA HIS A 585 2.25 -8.42 11.16
C HIS A 585 3.32 -7.41 10.74
N GLY A 586 4.39 -7.95 10.17
CA GLY A 586 5.55 -7.20 9.68
C GLY A 586 6.76 -7.31 10.61
N THR A 587 7.88 -6.73 10.21
CA THR A 587 9.14 -6.84 10.97
C THR A 587 9.57 -5.54 11.64
N HIS A 588 8.76 -4.49 11.50
CA HIS A 588 9.07 -3.11 11.86
C HIS A 588 8.09 -2.53 12.90
N TYR A 589 7.26 -3.37 13.53
CA TYR A 589 6.38 -2.97 14.63
C TYR A 589 7.04 -3.28 15.97
N TYR A 590 7.03 -2.31 16.88
CA TYR A 590 7.62 -2.39 18.21
C TYR A 590 6.52 -2.13 19.24
N GLN A 591 6.21 -3.15 20.04
CA GLN A 591 5.10 -3.09 20.98
C GLN A 591 5.57 -2.48 22.31
N ASN A 592 4.91 -1.38 22.69
CA ASN A 592 5.26 -0.63 23.89
C ASN A 592 4.45 -1.08 25.12
N ALA A 593 3.17 -1.43 24.90
CA ALA A 593 2.30 -2.00 25.92
C ALA A 593 2.70 -3.47 26.19
N PRO A 594 2.38 -4.05 27.36
CA PRO A 594 2.53 -5.48 27.58
C PRO A 594 1.68 -6.28 26.59
N THR A 595 2.04 -7.52 26.33
CA THR A 595 1.22 -8.44 25.53
C THR A 595 0.01 -8.95 26.30
N ASN A 596 -1.01 -9.40 25.56
CA ASN A 596 -2.18 -10.05 26.14
C ASN A 596 -1.76 -11.30 26.91
N SER A 597 -0.79 -12.06 26.41
CA SER A 597 -0.21 -13.20 27.15
C SER A 597 0.39 -12.77 28.51
N ARG A 598 1.19 -11.70 28.54
CA ARG A 598 1.77 -11.14 29.78
C ARG A 598 0.71 -10.65 30.77
N ALA A 599 -0.28 -9.90 30.27
CA ALA A 599 -1.40 -9.40 31.08
C ALA A 599 -2.25 -10.55 31.62
N ALA A 600 -2.61 -11.52 30.77
CA ALA A 600 -3.42 -12.68 31.13
C ALA A 600 -2.75 -13.58 32.17
N ALA A 601 -1.45 -13.84 32.04
CA ALA A 601 -0.69 -14.61 33.03
C ALA A 601 -0.73 -13.92 34.40
N THR A 602 -0.61 -12.58 34.41
CA THR A 602 -0.72 -11.76 35.62
C THR A 602 -2.13 -11.79 36.21
N MET A 603 -3.16 -11.68 35.37
CA MET A 603 -4.55 -11.80 35.79
C MET A 603 -4.85 -13.19 36.36
N ALA A 604 -4.34 -14.25 35.73
CA ALA A 604 -4.56 -15.63 36.18
C ALA A 604 -3.93 -15.90 37.54
N ALA A 605 -2.69 -15.45 37.75
CA ALA A 605 -2.03 -15.53 39.05
C ALA A 605 -2.81 -14.76 40.13
N PHE A 606 -3.25 -13.54 39.81
CA PHE A 606 -4.03 -12.72 40.74
C PHE A 606 -5.40 -13.33 41.06
N ALA A 607 -6.14 -13.82 40.06
CA ALA A 607 -7.44 -14.44 40.26
C ALA A 607 -7.38 -15.69 41.15
N ARG A 608 -6.26 -16.41 41.11
CA ARG A 608 -6.01 -17.61 41.93
C ARG A 608 -5.59 -17.24 43.36
N ASP A 609 -4.63 -16.34 43.51
CA ASP A 609 -3.92 -16.16 44.77
C ASP A 609 -4.42 -14.95 45.60
N ALA A 610 -5.00 -13.92 44.95
CA ALA A 610 -5.39 -12.71 45.64
C ALA A 610 -6.75 -12.84 46.34
N ALA A 611 -6.88 -12.16 47.49
CA ALA A 611 -8.11 -12.07 48.24
C ALA A 611 -9.12 -11.10 47.59
N VAL A 612 -9.73 -11.52 46.49
CA VAL A 612 -10.62 -10.70 45.65
C VAL A 612 -12.10 -10.78 46.06
N ILE A 613 -12.50 -11.76 46.87
CA ILE A 613 -13.88 -11.94 47.30
C ILE A 613 -14.09 -11.27 48.66
N ALA A 614 -15.10 -10.40 48.75
CA ALA A 614 -15.46 -9.71 49.99
C ALA A 614 -16.51 -10.52 50.79
N ASP A 615 -16.17 -10.86 52.02
CA ASP A 615 -17.06 -11.59 52.93
C ASP A 615 -18.16 -10.68 53.51
N ALA A 616 -19.19 -11.28 54.11
CA ALA A 616 -20.26 -10.55 54.79
C ALA A 616 -19.74 -9.69 55.95
N ASP A 617 -18.69 -10.16 56.64
CA ASP A 617 -18.10 -9.53 57.83
C ASP A 617 -16.96 -8.54 57.51
N GLY A 618 -16.74 -8.23 56.23
CA GLY A 618 -15.69 -7.30 55.78
C GLY A 618 -14.30 -7.91 55.62
N GLY A 619 -14.16 -9.22 55.84
CA GLY A 619 -12.97 -9.99 55.45
C GLY A 619 -12.83 -10.11 53.93
N ARG A 620 -11.64 -10.51 53.47
CA ARG A 620 -11.41 -10.87 52.07
C ARG A 620 -10.77 -12.24 51.98
N ARG A 621 -11.13 -13.00 50.94
CA ARG A 621 -10.59 -14.33 50.67
C ARG A 621 -10.38 -14.58 49.18
N PRO A 622 -9.53 -15.56 48.80
CA PRO A 622 -9.35 -15.95 47.40
C PRO A 622 -10.65 -16.47 46.76
N ALA A 623 -10.71 -16.37 45.43
CA ALA A 623 -11.79 -16.97 44.66
C ALA A 623 -11.60 -18.49 44.57
N GLU A 624 -12.69 -19.26 44.62
CA GLU A 624 -12.67 -20.71 44.40
C GLU A 624 -13.02 -21.08 42.95
N ARG A 625 -13.61 -20.14 42.20
CA ARG A 625 -14.00 -20.29 40.79
C ARG A 625 -13.81 -18.95 40.05
N ALA A 626 -13.54 -19.04 38.76
CA ALA A 626 -13.59 -17.90 37.85
C ALA A 626 -14.67 -18.09 36.77
N VAL A 627 -15.32 -16.99 36.39
CA VAL A 627 -16.19 -16.91 35.20
C VAL A 627 -15.59 -15.90 34.24
N LEU A 628 -15.05 -16.39 33.14
CA LEU A 628 -14.47 -15.56 32.08
C LEU A 628 -15.54 -15.12 31.09
N VAL A 629 -15.63 -13.82 30.86
CA VAL A 629 -16.47 -13.18 29.86
C VAL A 629 -15.59 -12.62 28.76
N ALA A 630 -15.86 -13.02 27.51
CA ALA A 630 -15.07 -12.60 26.36
C ALA A 630 -15.91 -12.51 25.08
N ASP A 631 -15.43 -11.75 24.10
CA ASP A 631 -15.93 -11.78 22.73
C ASP A 631 -14.99 -12.62 21.87
N ALA A 632 -15.45 -13.80 21.46
CA ALA A 632 -14.70 -14.68 20.57
C ALA A 632 -14.45 -14.07 19.18
N ARG A 633 -15.12 -12.96 18.85
CA ARG A 633 -15.04 -12.30 17.55
C ARG A 633 -14.25 -11.00 17.50
N ASP A 634 -13.63 -10.64 18.61
CA ASP A 634 -12.73 -9.48 18.74
C ASP A 634 -11.31 -10.00 19.01
N ALA A 635 -10.34 -9.62 18.18
CA ALA A 635 -8.97 -10.14 18.26
C ALA A 635 -8.31 -9.87 19.63
N TYR A 636 -8.50 -8.67 20.19
CA TYR A 636 -8.02 -8.36 21.54
C TYR A 636 -8.69 -9.25 22.59
N SER A 637 -10.02 -9.31 22.60
CA SER A 637 -10.78 -10.02 23.63
C SER A 637 -10.51 -11.52 23.59
N SER A 638 -10.47 -12.10 22.37
CA SER A 638 -10.18 -13.50 22.16
C SER A 638 -8.75 -13.89 22.53
N GLY A 639 -7.76 -13.06 22.18
CA GLY A 639 -6.35 -13.30 22.56
C GLY A 639 -6.11 -13.22 24.07
N LEU A 640 -6.68 -12.21 24.75
CA LEU A 640 -6.59 -12.08 26.20
C LEU A 640 -7.29 -13.24 26.92
N ALA A 641 -8.50 -13.61 26.48
CA ALA A 641 -9.27 -14.70 27.03
C ALA A 641 -8.58 -16.06 26.83
N GLY A 642 -8.05 -16.32 25.63
CA GLY A 642 -7.32 -17.55 25.33
C GLY A 642 -6.07 -17.68 26.21
N SER A 643 -5.27 -16.62 26.29
CA SER A 643 -4.08 -16.59 27.16
C SER A 643 -4.42 -16.78 28.64
N PHE A 644 -5.57 -16.27 29.09
CA PHE A 644 -6.04 -16.48 30.45
C PHE A 644 -6.46 -17.93 30.69
N GLN A 645 -7.19 -18.54 29.75
CA GLN A 645 -7.56 -19.97 29.81
C GLN A 645 -6.34 -20.88 29.88
N GLU A 646 -5.26 -20.54 29.18
CA GLU A 646 -4.01 -21.29 29.20
C GLU A 646 -3.24 -21.13 30.52
N SER A 647 -3.29 -19.94 31.13
CA SER A 647 -2.52 -19.59 32.32
C SER A 647 -3.24 -19.90 33.65
N TYR A 648 -4.57 -19.97 33.65
CA TYR A 648 -5.37 -20.10 34.86
C TYR A 648 -5.54 -21.57 35.29
N GLU A 649 -4.96 -21.88 36.45
CA GLU A 649 -5.06 -23.20 37.08
C GLU A 649 -6.16 -23.21 38.14
N GLY A 650 -7.42 -23.41 37.72
CA GLY A 650 -8.57 -23.48 38.63
C GLY A 650 -9.89 -23.79 37.92
N PRO A 651 -11.00 -23.96 38.66
CA PRO A 651 -12.33 -24.10 38.07
C PRO A 651 -12.71 -22.84 37.28
N LEU A 652 -12.92 -23.00 35.97
CA LEU A 652 -13.20 -21.91 35.04
C LEU A 652 -14.43 -22.22 34.18
N ASP A 653 -15.39 -21.30 34.17
CA ASP A 653 -16.41 -21.23 33.11
C ASP A 653 -16.08 -20.11 32.14
N THR A 654 -16.43 -20.27 30.86
CA THR A 654 -16.27 -19.23 29.86
C THR A 654 -17.60 -18.94 29.18
N LEU A 655 -18.00 -17.67 29.21
CA LEU A 655 -19.20 -17.13 28.57
C LEU A 655 -18.78 -16.24 27.41
N LEU A 656 -19.25 -16.56 26.22
CA LEU A 656 -18.93 -15.85 24.98
C LEU A 656 -20.07 -14.89 24.63
N TYR A 657 -19.84 -13.59 24.80
CA TYR A 657 -20.79 -12.55 24.43
C TYR A 657 -20.22 -11.74 23.27
N THR A 658 -20.97 -11.67 22.18
CA THR A 658 -20.63 -10.84 21.02
C THR A 658 -21.71 -9.77 20.85
N PRO A 659 -21.37 -8.47 20.88
CA PRO A 659 -22.31 -7.39 20.62
C PRO A 659 -22.92 -7.46 19.22
N SER A 660 -24.21 -7.12 19.13
CA SER A 660 -24.91 -6.96 17.86
C SER A 660 -24.54 -5.63 17.18
N ASN A 661 -23.39 -5.59 16.50
CA ASN A 661 -22.96 -4.46 15.66
C ASN A 661 -22.62 -4.90 14.21
N ASP A 662 -22.54 -3.94 13.29
CA ASP A 662 -22.38 -4.15 11.83
C ASP A 662 -20.91 -4.30 11.36
N LEU A 663 -19.97 -4.62 12.27
CA LEU A 663 -18.56 -4.73 11.89
C LEU A 663 -18.20 -6.05 11.20
N PRO A 664 -17.16 -6.04 10.34
CA PRO A 664 -16.39 -7.25 10.02
C PRO A 664 -15.86 -7.85 11.32
N ARG A 665 -15.96 -9.16 11.47
CA ARG A 665 -15.66 -9.89 12.70
C ARG A 665 -14.61 -10.95 12.42
N ASP A 666 -13.61 -11.05 13.29
CA ASP A 666 -12.56 -12.04 13.18
C ASP A 666 -13.07 -13.33 13.86
N GLU A 667 -12.99 -14.50 13.22
CA GLU A 667 -13.42 -15.74 13.88
C GLU A 667 -12.25 -16.29 14.71
N GLY A 668 -12.20 -15.93 16.00
CA GLY A 668 -11.28 -16.53 16.96
C GLY A 668 -11.75 -17.94 17.39
N ALA A 669 -10.81 -18.86 17.56
CA ALA A 669 -11.06 -20.24 18.01
C ALA A 669 -11.21 -20.34 19.55
N LEU A 670 -11.94 -19.41 20.17
CA LEU A 670 -12.13 -19.40 21.63
C LEU A 670 -13.23 -20.38 22.05
N THR A 671 -12.95 -21.25 23.02
CA THR A 671 -13.93 -22.21 23.55
C THR A 671 -14.72 -21.62 24.72
N GLY A 672 -16.05 -21.70 24.66
CA GLY A 672 -16.94 -21.24 25.74
C GLY A 672 -18.42 -21.38 25.39
N GLU A 673 -19.29 -21.06 26.35
CA GLU A 673 -20.74 -21.09 26.19
C GLU A 673 -21.24 -19.79 25.52
N PRO A 674 -21.88 -19.85 24.34
CA PRO A 674 -22.37 -18.67 23.67
C PRO A 674 -23.57 -18.05 24.37
N THR A 675 -23.52 -16.72 24.55
CA THR A 675 -24.56 -15.93 25.18
C THR A 675 -25.07 -14.84 24.24
N ALA A 676 -26.37 -14.88 23.92
CA ALA A 676 -26.93 -14.07 22.84
C ALA A 676 -27.23 -12.60 23.20
N THR A 677 -27.36 -12.28 24.49
CA THR A 677 -27.75 -10.93 24.97
C THR A 677 -27.06 -10.61 26.30
N LEU A 678 -26.90 -9.30 26.61
CA LEU A 678 -26.39 -8.86 27.91
C LEU A 678 -27.28 -9.29 29.08
N GLU A 679 -28.61 -9.27 28.90
CA GLU A 679 -29.56 -9.78 29.90
C GLU A 679 -29.29 -11.25 30.24
N ARG A 680 -29.08 -12.10 29.21
CA ARG A 680 -28.75 -13.51 29.42
C ARG A 680 -27.38 -13.66 30.05
N LEU A 681 -26.41 -12.83 29.67
CA LEU A 681 -25.06 -12.83 30.26
C LEU A 681 -25.13 -12.52 31.77
N ALA A 682 -25.85 -11.47 32.15
CA ALA A 682 -26.05 -11.12 33.56
C ALA A 682 -26.74 -12.24 34.33
N ALA A 683 -27.76 -12.90 33.76
CA ALA A 683 -28.44 -14.03 34.39
C ALA A 683 -27.52 -15.26 34.57
N GLU A 684 -26.72 -15.60 33.55
CA GLU A 684 -25.78 -16.73 33.58
C GLU A 684 -24.62 -16.51 34.57
N VAL A 685 -24.14 -15.26 34.68
CA VAL A 685 -23.15 -14.87 35.70
C VAL A 685 -23.79 -14.93 37.09
N CYS A 686 -24.95 -14.30 37.29
CA CYS A 686 -25.70 -14.30 38.55
C CYS A 686 -25.97 -15.73 39.06
N GLY A 687 -26.40 -16.64 38.18
CA GLY A 687 -26.63 -18.05 38.53
C GLY A 687 -25.38 -18.74 39.06
N ARG A 688 -24.22 -18.52 38.44
CA ARG A 688 -22.93 -19.08 38.88
C ARG A 688 -22.46 -18.50 40.21
N LEU A 689 -22.67 -17.20 40.44
CA LEU A 689 -22.39 -16.58 41.75
C LEU A 689 -23.34 -17.09 42.85
N ALA A 690 -24.59 -17.42 42.51
CA ALA A 690 -25.54 -17.99 43.47
C ALA A 690 -25.18 -19.45 43.83
N GLU A 691 -24.64 -20.22 42.88
CA GLU A 691 -24.14 -21.58 43.11
C GLU A 691 -22.85 -21.59 43.94
N GLU A 692 -21.90 -20.70 43.61
CA GLU A 692 -20.64 -20.54 44.31
C GLU A 692 -20.34 -19.04 44.56
N PRO A 693 -20.66 -18.49 45.75
CA PRO A 693 -20.40 -17.09 46.09
C PRO A 693 -18.92 -16.70 46.09
N ALA A 694 -18.00 -17.67 46.13
CA ALA A 694 -16.56 -17.49 45.97
C ALA A 694 -16.10 -17.28 44.51
N THR A 695 -16.98 -16.83 43.62
CA THR A 695 -16.68 -16.70 42.19
C THR A 695 -16.21 -15.29 41.84
N THR A 696 -15.07 -15.19 41.15
CA THR A 696 -14.63 -13.94 40.52
C THR A 696 -15.03 -13.90 39.04
N VAL A 697 -15.46 -12.74 38.55
CA VAL A 697 -15.78 -12.52 37.14
C VAL A 697 -14.54 -11.95 36.46
N VAL A 698 -13.99 -12.66 35.50
CA VAL A 698 -12.87 -12.20 34.68
C VAL A 698 -13.44 -11.56 33.41
N TRP A 699 -13.17 -10.27 33.23
CA TRP A 699 -13.73 -9.48 32.13
C TRP A 699 -12.66 -9.22 31.05
N ALA A 700 -12.66 -10.05 30.01
CA ALA A 700 -11.82 -9.89 28.83
C ALA A 700 -12.54 -9.20 27.67
N ALA A 701 -13.83 -8.88 27.82
CA ALA A 701 -14.59 -8.08 26.85
C ALA A 701 -14.20 -6.59 26.89
N ARG A 702 -14.68 -5.80 25.92
CA ARG A 702 -14.36 -4.37 25.83
C ARG A 702 -14.87 -3.59 27.05
N GLY A 703 -14.16 -2.52 27.43
CA GLY A 703 -14.52 -1.71 28.59
C GLY A 703 -15.90 -1.05 28.48
N SER A 704 -16.28 -0.60 27.28
CA SER A 704 -17.57 0.06 27.03
C SER A 704 -18.80 -0.83 27.30
N GLU A 705 -18.62 -2.15 27.36
CA GLU A 705 -19.69 -3.12 27.64
C GLU A 705 -19.91 -3.33 29.13
N LEU A 706 -18.90 -3.09 29.98
CA LEU A 706 -18.98 -3.34 31.41
C LEU A 706 -20.10 -2.51 32.09
N PRO A 707 -20.25 -1.19 31.85
CA PRO A 707 -21.35 -0.43 32.42
C PRO A 707 -22.74 -0.95 32.02
N LEU A 708 -22.88 -1.45 30.79
CA LEU A 708 -24.13 -2.03 30.30
C LEU A 708 -24.43 -3.36 30.99
N PHE A 709 -23.42 -4.21 31.15
CA PHE A 709 -23.53 -5.45 31.92
C PHE A 709 -23.92 -5.18 33.38
N LEU A 710 -23.30 -4.19 34.05
CA LEU A 710 -23.64 -3.82 35.42
C LEU A 710 -25.08 -3.31 35.56
N GLN A 711 -25.63 -2.67 34.53
CA GLN A 711 -27.04 -2.25 34.53
C GLN A 711 -27.99 -3.44 34.50
N GLU A 712 -27.69 -4.46 33.69
CA GLU A 712 -28.47 -5.71 33.66
C GLU A 712 -28.31 -6.49 34.97
N LEU A 713 -27.10 -6.53 35.53
CA LEU A 713 -26.85 -7.18 36.82
C LEU A 713 -27.60 -6.50 37.97
N ARG A 714 -27.74 -5.17 37.94
CA ARG A 714 -28.56 -4.43 38.92
C ARG A 714 -30.02 -4.90 38.93
N VAL A 715 -30.59 -5.28 37.79
CA VAL A 715 -31.97 -5.79 37.73
C VAL A 715 -32.12 -7.09 38.54
N LEU A 716 -31.02 -7.86 38.66
CA LEU A 716 -30.94 -9.14 39.36
C LEU A 716 -30.33 -9.02 40.77
N SER A 717 -30.14 -7.80 41.30
CA SER A 717 -29.33 -7.57 42.50
C SER A 717 -29.88 -8.19 43.79
N GLU A 718 -31.18 -8.54 43.83
CA GLU A 718 -31.76 -9.27 44.96
C GLU A 718 -31.14 -10.67 45.11
N ASP A 719 -30.86 -11.34 43.99
CA ASP A 719 -30.27 -12.69 43.93
C ASP A 719 -28.74 -12.65 43.81
N CYS A 720 -28.16 -11.58 43.25
CA CYS A 720 -26.71 -11.37 43.13
C CYS A 720 -26.33 -9.98 43.67
N PRO A 721 -26.20 -9.82 45.00
CA PRO A 721 -26.00 -8.51 45.62
C PRO A 721 -24.56 -7.99 45.55
N ARG A 722 -23.59 -8.84 45.18
CA ARG A 722 -22.16 -8.50 45.13
C ARG A 722 -21.50 -9.18 43.95
N VAL A 723 -20.55 -8.51 43.33
CA VAL A 723 -19.73 -9.07 42.25
C VAL A 723 -18.29 -8.57 42.40
N SER A 724 -17.33 -9.49 42.26
CA SER A 724 -15.92 -9.16 42.13
C SER A 724 -15.53 -9.31 40.66
N VAL A 725 -15.02 -8.25 40.06
CA VAL A 725 -14.66 -8.20 38.64
C VAL A 725 -13.16 -7.95 38.52
N LEU A 726 -12.45 -8.80 37.78
CA LEU A 726 -11.08 -8.62 37.34
C LEU A 726 -11.07 -8.38 35.82
N GLY A 727 -10.88 -7.14 35.38
CA GLY A 727 -10.87 -6.79 33.97
C GLY A 727 -9.48 -6.64 33.35
N GLY A 728 -9.41 -6.72 32.02
CA GLY A 728 -8.23 -6.32 31.25
C GLY A 728 -7.97 -4.80 31.25
N ASP A 729 -6.97 -4.38 30.49
CA ASP A 729 -6.53 -2.98 30.38
C ASP A 729 -7.59 -2.05 29.78
N GLU A 730 -8.49 -2.59 28.97
CA GLU A 730 -9.64 -1.89 28.40
C GLU A 730 -10.59 -1.30 29.45
N ILE A 731 -10.58 -1.77 30.70
CA ILE A 731 -11.36 -1.12 31.78
C ILE A 731 -10.91 0.33 32.00
N SER A 732 -9.64 0.64 31.73
CA SER A 732 -9.14 2.01 31.78
C SER A 732 -9.79 2.94 30.74
N ASN A 733 -10.41 2.40 29.67
CA ASN A 733 -11.19 3.18 28.68
C ASN A 733 -12.55 3.65 29.21
N VAL A 734 -13.10 2.94 30.20
CA VAL A 734 -14.26 3.42 30.94
C VAL A 734 -13.80 4.65 31.70
N ARG A 735 -14.51 5.78 31.60
CA ARG A 735 -14.12 6.98 32.34
C ARG A 735 -14.51 6.80 33.80
N ILE A 736 -13.78 5.94 34.54
CA ILE A 736 -14.12 5.47 35.89
C ILE A 736 -14.42 6.64 36.83
N THR A 737 -13.69 7.76 36.70
CA THR A 737 -13.88 8.97 37.50
C THR A 737 -15.19 9.72 37.19
N GLU A 738 -15.77 9.53 36.02
CA GLU A 738 -16.97 10.24 35.56
C GLU A 738 -18.20 9.35 35.51
N GLU A 739 -18.03 8.10 35.09
CA GLU A 739 -19.10 7.11 35.02
C GLU A 739 -19.37 6.48 36.39
N GLU A 740 -18.38 6.47 37.28
CA GLU A 740 -18.47 5.95 38.65
C GLU A 740 -19.29 4.65 38.75
N PRO A 741 -18.76 3.50 38.27
CA PRO A 741 -19.54 2.28 38.06
C PRO A 741 -20.26 1.76 39.33
N TRP A 742 -19.80 2.12 40.53
CA TRP A 742 -20.47 1.82 41.80
C TRP A 742 -21.83 2.51 41.95
N ASN A 743 -22.05 3.65 41.28
CA ASN A 743 -23.37 4.31 41.21
C ASN A 743 -24.38 3.47 40.42
N VAL A 744 -23.89 2.64 39.48
CA VAL A 744 -24.72 1.68 38.75
C VAL A 744 -24.91 0.42 39.59
N PHE A 745 -23.85 -0.16 40.14
CA PHE A 745 -23.94 -1.37 40.96
C PHE A 745 -23.11 -1.24 42.24
N PRO A 746 -23.73 -0.88 43.39
CA PRO A 746 -23.01 -0.62 44.64
C PRO A 746 -22.22 -1.82 45.20
N GLY A 747 -22.61 -3.05 44.83
CA GLY A 747 -21.95 -4.29 45.26
C GLY A 747 -20.68 -4.65 44.48
N LEU A 748 -20.16 -3.75 43.65
CA LEU A 748 -19.01 -3.99 42.76
C LEU A 748 -17.67 -3.86 43.51
N SER A 749 -16.84 -4.91 43.47
CA SER A 749 -15.40 -4.81 43.69
C SER A 749 -14.69 -4.89 42.35
N LEU A 750 -13.99 -3.82 41.95
CA LEU A 750 -13.37 -3.73 40.63
C LEU A 750 -11.85 -3.78 40.74
N TYR A 751 -11.28 -4.77 40.08
CA TYR A 751 -9.86 -4.94 39.82
C TYR A 751 -9.65 -4.88 38.32
N TYR A 752 -8.58 -4.25 37.84
CA TYR A 752 -8.23 -4.32 36.43
C TYR A 752 -6.75 -4.13 36.18
N VAL A 753 -6.30 -4.60 35.02
CA VAL A 753 -4.93 -4.46 34.55
C VAL A 753 -4.63 -3.02 34.16
N LEU A 754 -3.46 -2.54 34.56
CA LEU A 754 -2.88 -1.29 34.11
C LEU A 754 -1.51 -1.58 33.49
N ASP A 755 -1.33 -1.12 32.26
CA ASP A 755 -0.13 -1.33 31.42
C ASP A 755 1.06 -0.46 31.84
N GLY A 756 1.37 -0.49 33.14
CA GLY A 756 2.42 0.31 33.77
C GLY A 756 1.98 1.73 34.14
N GLY A 757 2.92 2.48 34.70
CA GLY A 757 2.66 3.84 35.20
C GLY A 757 1.76 3.82 36.43
N GLY A 758 0.65 4.57 36.41
CA GLY A 758 -0.32 4.57 37.50
C GLY A 758 0.28 5.01 38.85
N PRO A 759 0.07 4.25 39.94
CA PRO A 759 0.74 4.50 41.23
C PRO A 759 2.27 4.49 41.17
N MET A 760 2.86 3.77 40.19
CA MET A 760 4.31 3.68 40.00
C MET A 760 4.87 4.82 39.13
N LEU A 761 4.01 5.72 38.62
CA LEU A 761 4.39 6.73 37.64
C LEU A 761 5.54 7.63 38.11
N ARG A 762 5.65 7.93 39.42
CA ARG A 762 6.68 8.82 39.96
C ARG A 762 7.95 8.10 40.41
N GLU A 763 8.06 6.80 40.16
CA GLU A 763 9.22 5.97 40.52
C GLU A 763 10.35 6.07 39.48
N SER A 764 10.09 6.60 38.28
CA SER A 764 11.09 6.86 37.24
C SER A 764 11.23 8.36 36.91
N GLN A 765 12.39 8.75 36.36
CA GLN A 765 12.63 10.14 35.96
C GLN A 765 11.71 10.59 34.82
N GLU A 766 11.51 9.75 33.80
CA GLU A 766 10.59 10.04 32.69
C GLU A 766 9.13 10.08 33.17
N GLY A 767 8.75 9.20 34.09
CA GLY A 767 7.41 9.22 34.69
C GLY A 767 7.13 10.47 35.52
N GLN A 768 8.12 10.95 36.30
CA GLN A 768 8.03 12.25 36.96
C GLN A 768 7.93 13.40 35.95
N ALA A 769 8.74 13.39 34.89
CA ALA A 769 8.71 14.42 33.85
C ALA A 769 7.36 14.48 33.12
N PHE A 770 6.79 13.32 32.80
CA PHE A 770 5.45 13.19 32.24
C PHE A 770 4.39 13.72 33.21
N ALA A 771 4.39 13.26 34.47
CA ALA A 771 3.40 13.67 35.47
C ALA A 771 3.39 15.20 35.65
N ASP A 772 4.57 15.79 35.78
CA ASP A 772 4.73 17.24 35.91
C ASP A 772 4.29 17.98 34.63
N ALA A 773 4.55 17.43 33.44
CA ALA A 773 4.10 18.01 32.17
C ALA A 773 2.58 17.96 32.02
N TYR A 774 1.98 16.84 32.41
CA TYR A 774 0.53 16.63 32.37
C TYR A 774 -0.19 17.55 33.36
N GLU A 775 0.30 17.63 34.60
CA GLU A 775 -0.22 18.54 35.63
C GLU A 775 -0.12 20.00 35.19
N ARG A 776 1.00 20.43 34.60
CA ARG A 776 1.13 21.80 34.06
C ARG A 776 0.16 22.10 32.92
N ALA A 777 -0.13 21.11 32.07
CA ALA A 777 -0.96 21.32 30.90
C ALA A 777 -2.47 21.23 31.21
N TYR A 778 -2.86 20.37 32.15
CA TYR A 778 -4.24 20.00 32.38
C TYR A 778 -4.71 20.17 33.84
N GLY A 779 -3.81 20.53 34.77
CA GLY A 779 -4.07 20.63 36.22
C GLY A 779 -5.19 21.59 36.63
N GLY A 780 -5.49 22.63 35.84
CA GLY A 780 -6.58 23.56 36.09
C GLY A 780 -6.64 24.08 37.54
N THR A 781 -7.83 24.02 38.15
CA THR A 781 -8.08 24.40 39.55
C THR A 781 -8.02 23.23 40.54
N ASP A 782 -7.91 21.98 40.07
CA ASP A 782 -7.88 20.79 40.92
C ASP A 782 -6.83 19.76 40.45
N ALA A 783 -5.59 19.94 40.91
CA ALA A 783 -4.48 19.06 40.60
C ALA A 783 -4.68 17.63 41.13
N ALA A 784 -5.51 17.43 42.16
CA ALA A 784 -5.76 16.12 42.74
C ALA A 784 -6.59 15.24 41.80
N ASP A 785 -7.57 15.81 41.12
CA ASP A 785 -8.38 15.10 40.12
C ASP A 785 -7.55 14.67 38.91
N VAL A 786 -6.64 15.53 38.45
CA VAL A 786 -5.74 15.22 37.34
C VAL A 786 -4.75 14.12 37.72
N ALA A 787 -4.18 14.19 38.92
CA ALA A 787 -3.31 13.12 39.45
C ALA A 787 -4.06 11.80 39.58
N ARG A 788 -5.35 11.83 39.97
CA ARG A 788 -6.20 10.63 40.03
C ARG A 788 -6.48 10.07 38.64
N ALA A 789 -6.75 10.92 37.65
CA ALA A 789 -7.02 10.49 36.27
C ALA A 789 -5.82 9.75 35.65
N ILE A 790 -4.61 10.31 35.74
CA ILE A 790 -3.40 9.64 35.21
C ILE A 790 -2.99 8.41 36.02
N ALA A 791 -3.46 8.28 37.26
CA ALA A 791 -3.24 7.07 38.07
C ALA A 791 -4.15 5.90 37.65
N LEU A 792 -5.27 6.19 36.98
CA LEU A 792 -6.29 5.23 36.53
C LEU A 792 -6.18 4.89 35.03
N ASP A 793 -5.52 5.74 34.25
CA ASP A 793 -5.38 5.57 32.80
C ASP A 793 -3.90 5.69 32.37
N PRO A 794 -3.29 4.60 31.87
CA PRO A 794 -1.87 4.59 31.51
C PRO A 794 -1.64 5.12 30.09
N ARG A 795 -2.68 5.28 29.26
CA ARG A 795 -2.55 5.58 27.82
C ARG A 795 -1.86 6.92 27.52
N PRO A 796 -2.06 8.00 28.29
CA PRO A 796 -1.25 9.20 28.13
C PRO A 796 0.24 8.96 28.38
N ALA A 797 0.59 8.13 29.37
CA ALA A 797 1.97 7.79 29.67
C ALA A 797 2.56 6.82 28.63
N LEU A 798 1.78 5.85 28.13
CA LEU A 798 2.19 4.97 27.03
C LEU A 798 2.48 5.75 25.75
N ALA A 799 1.65 6.74 25.42
CA ALA A 799 1.88 7.60 24.25
C ALA A 799 3.08 8.54 24.44
N TRP A 800 3.32 9.00 25.67
CA TRP A 800 4.54 9.72 26.02
C TRP A 800 5.76 8.84 25.77
N ASP A 801 5.76 7.64 26.32
CA ASP A 801 6.85 6.66 26.19
C ASP A 801 7.13 6.28 24.75
N ALA A 802 6.10 5.95 23.96
CA ALA A 802 6.26 5.63 22.55
C ALA A 802 7.00 6.75 21.78
N MET A 803 6.62 8.00 22.03
CA MET A 803 7.24 9.16 21.36
C MET A 803 8.65 9.44 21.89
N ARG A 804 8.90 9.31 23.20
CA ARG A 804 10.22 9.52 23.81
C ARG A 804 11.20 8.41 23.44
N TYR A 805 10.76 7.17 23.41
CA TYR A 805 11.53 6.01 22.95
C TYR A 805 11.93 6.20 21.47
N PHE A 806 10.95 6.54 20.61
CA PHE A 806 11.22 6.83 19.20
C PHE A 806 12.21 8.00 19.05
N ALA A 807 12.02 9.11 19.77
CA ALA A 807 12.92 10.25 19.72
C ALA A 807 14.36 9.88 20.15
N THR A 808 14.49 9.04 21.17
CA THR A 808 15.80 8.57 21.64
C THR A 808 16.47 7.68 20.59
N ALA A 809 15.71 6.82 19.90
CA ALA A 809 16.23 6.04 18.77
C ALA A 809 16.71 6.94 17.61
N VAL A 810 16.01 8.05 17.35
CA VAL A 810 16.42 9.03 16.33
C VAL A 810 17.69 9.77 16.72
N ASP A 811 17.81 10.16 17.99
CA ASP A 811 19.01 10.81 18.52
C ASP A 811 20.22 9.86 18.40
N GLN A 812 20.08 8.60 18.84
CA GLN A 812 21.12 7.58 18.71
C GLN A 812 21.46 7.30 17.24
N ALA A 813 20.46 7.20 16.35
CA ALA A 813 20.69 7.06 14.92
C ALA A 813 21.51 8.24 14.37
N TRP A 814 21.17 9.47 14.73
CA TRP A 814 21.91 10.66 14.30
C TRP A 814 23.35 10.69 14.82
N GLU A 815 23.57 10.25 16.06
CA GLU A 815 24.92 10.13 16.61
C GLU A 815 25.76 9.08 15.85
N THR A 816 25.17 7.93 15.51
CA THR A 816 25.89 6.88 14.76
C THR A 816 26.31 7.31 13.36
N THR A 817 25.66 8.31 12.76
CA THR A 817 26.10 8.87 11.46
C THR A 817 27.29 9.82 11.59
N GLY A 818 27.77 10.08 12.82
CA GLY A 818 28.70 11.16 13.11
C GLY A 818 28.03 12.53 13.00
N ARG A 819 26.73 12.61 13.35
CA ARG A 819 25.90 13.83 13.26
C ARG A 819 25.66 14.34 11.83
N ALA A 820 25.74 13.44 10.85
CA ALA A 820 25.50 13.73 9.44
C ALA A 820 24.00 13.59 9.09
N ASN A 821 23.38 14.71 8.70
CA ASN A 821 21.94 14.77 8.42
C ASN A 821 21.52 13.99 7.17
N ASP A 822 22.34 13.98 6.12
CA ASP A 822 22.10 13.29 4.85
C ASP A 822 22.06 11.76 5.01
N ARG A 823 22.62 11.24 6.11
CA ARG A 823 22.66 9.81 6.44
C ARG A 823 21.60 9.40 7.46
N LEU A 824 20.93 10.36 8.10
CA LEU A 824 19.85 10.09 9.04
C LEU A 824 18.53 9.91 8.26
N GLY A 825 18.21 8.65 7.95
CA GLY A 825 16.98 8.22 7.31
C GLY A 825 16.29 7.06 8.05
N ARG A 826 15.09 6.69 7.59
CA ARG A 826 14.22 5.69 8.24
C ARG A 826 14.88 4.32 8.46
N ASP A 827 15.69 3.86 7.50
CA ASP A 827 16.36 2.55 7.61
C ASP A 827 17.35 2.49 8.79
N LEU A 828 18.00 3.61 9.10
CA LEU A 828 18.92 3.69 10.23
C LEU A 828 18.17 3.75 11.56
N VAL A 829 17.09 4.52 11.62
CA VAL A 829 16.21 4.58 12.80
C VAL A 829 15.61 3.20 13.08
N GLN A 830 15.14 2.51 12.04
CA GLN A 830 14.71 1.11 12.11
C GLN A 830 15.82 0.20 12.63
N GLY A 831 17.05 0.36 12.13
CA GLY A 831 18.20 -0.40 12.61
C GLY A 831 18.45 -0.21 14.10
N VAL A 832 18.36 1.02 14.61
CA VAL A 832 18.50 1.32 16.05
C VAL A 832 17.38 0.70 16.86
N LEU A 833 16.12 0.88 16.45
CA LEU A 833 14.97 0.27 17.13
C LEU A 833 15.08 -1.26 17.16
N TYR A 834 15.55 -1.88 16.06
CA TYR A 834 15.75 -3.33 16.00
C TYR A 834 16.82 -3.83 16.97
N GLN A 835 17.89 -3.06 17.19
CA GLN A 835 18.94 -3.40 18.15
C GLN A 835 18.56 -3.09 19.61
N GLY A 836 17.56 -2.23 19.83
CA GLY A 836 17.26 -1.67 21.14
C GLY A 836 17.94 -0.32 21.35
N VAL A 837 17.29 0.53 22.15
CA VAL A 837 17.77 1.87 22.49
C VAL A 837 18.60 1.77 23.77
N GLY A 838 19.87 2.16 23.70
CA GLY A 838 20.81 2.02 24.81
C GLY A 838 21.14 0.55 25.17
N PRO A 839 22.14 0.34 26.06
CA PRO A 839 22.51 -1.00 26.51
C PRO A 839 21.55 -1.59 27.54
N ASP A 840 20.86 -0.74 28.31
CA ASP A 840 19.97 -1.15 29.41
C ASP A 840 18.48 -0.93 29.07
N GLY A 841 18.16 -0.60 27.81
CA GLY A 841 16.83 -0.16 27.40
C GLY A 841 16.53 1.29 27.78
N PHE A 842 15.25 1.64 27.80
CA PHE A 842 14.75 2.97 28.11
C PHE A 842 13.81 2.93 29.32
N ASP A 843 14.18 3.63 30.39
CA ASP A 843 13.34 3.76 31.59
C ASP A 843 12.22 4.78 31.35
N GLY A 844 11.05 4.30 30.92
CA GLY A 844 9.89 5.11 30.59
C GLY A 844 9.02 5.48 31.79
N ALA A 845 7.97 6.26 31.51
CA ALA A 845 6.91 6.60 32.44
C ALA A 845 6.04 5.38 32.83
N THR A 846 5.96 4.38 31.95
CA THR A 846 5.17 3.15 32.14
C THR A 846 6.02 1.95 32.56
N GLY A 847 7.22 2.20 33.07
CA GLY A 847 8.23 1.18 33.36
C GLY A 847 9.28 1.08 32.25
N ARG A 848 10.17 0.10 32.38
CA ARG A 848 11.24 -0.13 31.40
C ARG A 848 10.68 -0.53 30.04
N LEU A 849 11.35 -0.08 28.98
CA LEU A 849 11.09 -0.37 27.58
C LEU A 849 12.36 -0.90 26.93
N ASP A 850 12.32 -2.15 26.49
CA ASP A 850 13.36 -2.74 25.65
C ASP A 850 12.74 -3.64 24.56
N PRO A 851 11.89 -3.10 23.66
CA PRO A 851 11.33 -3.86 22.54
C PRO A 851 12.37 -4.12 21.46
N ASN A 852 13.49 -4.76 21.78
CA ASN A 852 14.52 -5.05 20.80
C ASN A 852 14.10 -6.23 19.91
N GLY A 853 14.31 -6.10 18.60
CA GLY A 853 13.97 -7.14 17.62
C GLY A 853 15.07 -8.18 17.41
N ALA A 854 16.28 -7.92 17.89
CA ALA A 854 17.43 -8.82 17.77
C ALA A 854 17.38 -9.98 18.80
N VAL A 855 16.82 -9.74 19.99
CA VAL A 855 16.82 -10.70 21.10
C VAL A 855 15.41 -10.90 21.70
N GLY A 856 14.58 -9.86 21.76
CA GLY A 856 13.34 -9.80 22.53
C GLY A 856 12.05 -9.69 21.71
N GLY A 857 12.00 -10.22 20.48
CA GLY A 857 10.74 -10.32 19.72
C GLY A 857 10.08 -9.00 19.32
N ARG A 858 10.71 -7.83 19.58
CA ARG A 858 10.15 -6.47 19.45
C ARG A 858 9.10 -6.10 20.51
N GLU A 859 9.20 -6.73 21.68
CA GLU A 859 8.43 -6.44 22.90
C GLU A 859 9.36 -6.40 24.12
N THR A 860 8.87 -5.90 25.26
CA THR A 860 9.63 -5.96 26.52
C THR A 860 9.13 -7.15 27.33
N GLU A 861 9.93 -8.22 27.43
CA GLU A 861 9.54 -9.47 28.09
C GLU A 861 9.06 -9.26 29.54
N ASP A 862 9.79 -8.45 30.32
CA ASP A 862 9.47 -8.13 31.71
C ASP A 862 8.69 -6.81 31.84
N LYS A 863 7.88 -6.44 30.83
CA LYS A 863 7.09 -5.20 30.87
C LYS A 863 6.25 -5.13 32.15
N LEU A 864 6.25 -3.95 32.77
CA LEU A 864 5.52 -3.66 33.99
C LEU A 864 4.00 -3.83 33.79
N VAL A 865 3.39 -4.69 34.60
CA VAL A 865 1.95 -4.91 34.70
C VAL A 865 1.52 -4.68 36.15
N ILE A 866 0.44 -3.93 36.33
CA ILE A 866 -0.12 -3.59 37.63
C ILE A 866 -1.58 -4.05 37.65
N ILE A 867 -2.04 -4.63 38.76
CA ILE A 867 -3.48 -4.79 39.00
C ILE A 867 -3.93 -3.74 40.00
N LEU A 868 -4.81 -2.86 39.54
CA LEU A 868 -5.41 -1.81 40.35
C LEU A 868 -6.71 -2.29 40.95
N HIS A 869 -6.89 -2.04 42.24
CA HIS A 869 -8.18 -2.07 42.91
C HIS A 869 -8.72 -0.65 43.04
N VAL A 870 -9.96 -0.45 42.62
CA VAL A 870 -10.67 0.82 42.75
C VAL A 870 -11.98 0.59 43.48
N ALA A 871 -12.31 1.53 44.37
CA ALA A 871 -13.54 1.52 45.16
C ALA A 871 -14.09 2.94 45.29
N GLU A 872 -15.39 3.05 45.56
CA GLU A 872 -16.10 4.32 45.74
C GLU A 872 -15.40 5.22 46.77
N GLY A 873 -15.08 6.45 46.37
CA GLY A 873 -14.45 7.45 47.25
C GLY A 873 -13.02 7.14 47.71
N GLN A 874 -12.41 6.04 47.26
CA GLN A 874 -11.06 5.66 47.64
C GLN A 874 -10.03 5.99 46.56
N ARG A 875 -8.77 6.18 46.97
CA ARG A 875 -7.66 6.30 46.03
C ARG A 875 -7.38 4.93 45.39
N PRO A 876 -7.03 4.88 44.10
CA PRO A 876 -6.65 3.63 43.44
C PRO A 876 -5.47 2.99 44.18
N ARG A 877 -5.54 1.67 44.42
CA ARG A 877 -4.48 0.91 45.10
C ARG A 877 -3.91 -0.14 44.15
N ALA A 878 -2.59 -0.19 44.02
CA ALA A 878 -1.94 -1.31 43.36
C ALA A 878 -1.97 -2.53 44.30
N GLU A 879 -2.66 -3.59 43.89
CA GLU A 879 -2.73 -4.87 44.61
C GLU A 879 -1.63 -5.83 44.14
N LEU A 880 -1.25 -5.73 42.86
CA LEU A 880 -0.17 -6.46 42.24
C LEU A 880 0.69 -5.49 41.43
N VAL A 881 2.01 -5.62 41.54
CA VAL A 881 3.00 -4.93 40.68
C VAL A 881 4.05 -5.96 40.28
N CYS A 882 4.14 -6.25 38.98
CA CYS A 882 5.07 -7.25 38.43
C CYS A 882 5.78 -6.72 37.19
N GLY A 883 7.07 -7.02 37.05
CA GLY A 883 7.90 -6.56 35.93
C GLY A 883 8.82 -5.39 36.27
N ALA A 884 9.51 -4.87 35.26
CA ALA A 884 10.54 -3.85 35.37
C ALA A 884 9.96 -2.43 35.47
N VAL A 885 10.13 -1.80 36.64
CA VAL A 885 9.86 -0.38 36.84
C VAL A 885 10.97 0.46 36.22
N THR A 886 12.22 0.03 36.40
CA THR A 886 13.41 0.52 35.71
C THR A 886 14.35 -0.65 35.43
N ALA A 887 15.45 -0.42 34.71
CA ALA A 887 16.51 -1.43 34.56
C ALA A 887 17.09 -1.93 35.91
N GLU A 888 17.00 -1.12 36.96
CA GLU A 888 17.57 -1.40 38.29
C GLU A 888 16.51 -1.90 39.29
N ASP A 889 15.22 -1.66 39.03
CA ASP A 889 14.09 -2.07 39.86
C ASP A 889 13.14 -3.00 39.09
N VAL A 890 13.33 -4.32 39.27
CA VAL A 890 12.49 -5.36 38.69
C VAL A 890 11.71 -6.07 39.79
N ARG A 891 10.37 -6.01 39.71
CA ARG A 891 9.45 -6.64 40.66
C ARG A 891 9.19 -8.09 40.24
N THR A 892 9.70 -9.01 41.04
CA THR A 892 9.63 -10.47 40.80
C THR A 892 8.68 -11.20 41.74
N THR A 893 8.14 -10.50 42.76
CA THR A 893 7.14 -11.03 43.68
C THR A 893 6.09 -9.96 44.01
N TRP A 894 4.89 -10.38 44.39
CA TRP A 894 3.78 -9.51 44.74
C TRP A 894 2.97 -10.01 45.95
N GLY A 895 2.16 -9.14 46.55
CA GLY A 895 1.34 -9.45 47.72
C GLY A 895 2.13 -9.61 49.03
N GLU A 896 1.43 -9.71 50.16
CA GLU A 896 2.05 -9.89 51.49
C GLU A 896 2.73 -11.26 51.64
N GLU A 897 2.24 -12.26 50.90
CA GLU A 897 2.77 -13.63 50.93
C GLU A 897 3.95 -13.84 49.96
N ASN A 898 4.40 -12.79 49.24
CA ASN A 898 5.46 -12.83 48.23
C ASN A 898 5.23 -13.88 47.14
N HIS A 899 4.02 -13.90 46.57
CA HIS A 899 3.73 -14.74 45.40
C HIS A 899 4.68 -14.37 44.25
N PRO A 900 5.21 -15.36 43.51
CA PRO A 900 6.06 -15.06 42.36
C PRO A 900 5.27 -14.32 41.28
N CYS A 901 5.93 -13.37 40.62
CA CYS A 901 5.42 -12.81 39.39
C CYS A 901 5.49 -13.86 38.27
N PRO A 902 4.46 -13.97 37.43
CA PRO A 902 4.47 -14.86 36.28
C PRO A 902 5.46 -14.40 35.22
#